data_AF-A0A1H8CY91-F1
#
_entry.id   AF-A0A1H8CY91-F1
#
_cell.length_a   1.000
_cell.length_b   1.000
_cell.length_c   1.000
_cell.angle_alpha   90.00
_cell.angle_beta   90.00
_cell.angle_gamma   90.00
#
_symmetry.space_group_name_H-M   'P 1'
#
loop_
_entity.id
_entity.type
_entity.pdbx_description
1 polymer ?
#
loop_
_entity_poly.entity_id
_entity_poly.type
_entity_poly.pdbx_seq_one_letter_code
_entity_poly.pdbx_strand_id
1 'polypeptide(L)'
;MKIHEYQGKEILRQFGVPVPRGIPAFTVQEAVEAAQKLGGPVWVVKAQIHAGGRGKGGGVKVAKSIDDVKTLAGDILGMQLKTHQTGPEGQKVRRLYIEEGADIQKEYYLSCVTDRGTQKVAFIASSEGGMDIEEVAHSTPEKIIKVFVDPAAGLTAEQGEELAKGVGMPEDSKAQFIDVCQKLYKCYMDTDASLVEINPLNRDGKGNIIALDAKFNFDSNALFRHPEIVAYRDLDEEDPAEVEASKFDLAYISLDGNIGCLVNGAGLAMSTMDTIKLYGGEPANFLDVGGGATTEKVTEAFKIMLKNKNVKAILVNIFGGIMKCDTIAEGVVAASKAVGLSVPLVVRMKGTNEEAGKKILAESGLPIITANTMAEAAEKVVAAVGKPDHTGGEMPAAAGVIAGVAGRDPVKTDSHDATTAAVAPLAAAAPVAAAAPVAAQAVPVPAAAAHDAAHGHHDDNDEPAPAGTWWGKALWLAAVALVALALLRMCGQAPVEVPVTAPVASEPVAAASEPASAAAPVAAGLHFGDWLARVTDGKLTLEGKVADQSAKDLLLAAATEKFGAGNVIDQLTVDASLPKANLGLRLGELFDWLKANASATVQAAGSKLALGGALGEALIGDIAGKLRGWFEGAEVDVSAVKPEVMKAADALKAGVKTFRINVEFDTAKATLRSESKAELDELAAALKEARLGGEVAGHTDNTGDAAANLTLSQERADAVKAYLVQQGVDAATLTAKGYGSEKPVADNSTPEGQQRNRRVEFNAQ
;
A
#
# COMPACT_ATOMS: atom_id res chain seq x y z
N MET A 1 2.24 17.29 -6.56
CA MET A 1 2.14 18.52 -5.72
C MET A 1 0.77 18.61 -5.05
N LYS A 2 0.68 19.09 -3.81
CA LYS A 2 -0.59 19.32 -3.08
C LYS A 2 -0.98 20.80 -3.11
N ILE A 3 -2.27 21.10 -2.92
CA ILE A 3 -2.79 22.46 -2.76
C ILE A 3 -3.78 22.54 -1.58
N HIS A 4 -4.07 23.75 -1.12
CA HIS A 4 -5.05 24.01 -0.07
C HIS A 4 -6.49 23.81 -0.54
N GLU A 5 -7.41 23.57 0.40
CA GLU A 5 -8.83 23.39 0.12
C GLU A 5 -9.42 24.57 -0.66
N TYR A 6 -9.12 25.81 -0.26
CA TYR A 6 -9.68 26.98 -0.94
C TYR A 6 -9.25 27.06 -2.43
N GLN A 7 -8.05 26.59 -2.74
CA GLN A 7 -7.53 26.51 -4.12
C GLN A 7 -8.22 25.38 -4.87
N GLY A 8 -8.39 24.21 -4.23
CA GLY A 8 -9.15 23.10 -4.80
C GLY A 8 -10.60 23.47 -5.12
N LYS A 9 -11.27 24.21 -4.23
CA LYS A 9 -12.63 24.72 -4.47
C LYS A 9 -12.70 25.76 -5.58
N GLU A 10 -11.67 26.59 -5.75
CA GLU A 10 -11.59 27.49 -6.89
C GLU A 10 -11.51 26.72 -8.21
N ILE A 11 -10.68 25.68 -8.27
CA ILE A 11 -10.61 24.79 -9.44
C ILE A 11 -11.96 24.12 -9.69
N LEU A 12 -12.55 23.48 -8.68
CA LEU A 12 -13.87 22.83 -8.80
C LEU A 12 -14.95 23.79 -9.35
N ARG A 13 -14.95 25.04 -8.87
CA ARG A 13 -15.86 26.09 -9.35
C ARG A 13 -15.66 26.42 -10.82
N GLN A 14 -14.41 26.47 -11.31
CA GLN A 14 -14.10 26.70 -12.73
C GLN A 14 -14.62 25.58 -13.63
N PHE A 15 -14.66 24.34 -13.12
CA PHE A 15 -15.27 23.19 -13.80
C PHE A 15 -16.79 23.06 -13.57
N GLY A 16 -17.41 24.01 -12.85
CA GLY A 16 -18.85 24.04 -12.60
C GLY A 16 -19.34 23.03 -11.57
N VAL A 17 -18.46 22.49 -10.72
CA VAL A 17 -18.83 21.69 -9.55
C VAL A 17 -19.30 22.65 -8.45
N PRO A 18 -20.52 22.47 -7.89
CA PRO A 18 -21.04 23.35 -6.86
C PRO A 18 -20.21 23.27 -5.58
N VAL A 19 -19.74 24.42 -5.11
CA VAL A 19 -19.02 24.60 -3.84
C VAL A 19 -19.62 25.81 -3.11
N PRO A 20 -19.60 25.85 -1.77
CA PRO A 20 -20.02 27.04 -1.04
C PRO A 20 -19.11 28.24 -1.37
N ARG A 21 -19.64 29.45 -1.15
CA ARG A 21 -18.83 30.67 -1.21
C ARG A 21 -17.91 30.72 0.01
N GLY A 22 -16.63 30.97 -0.25
CA GLY A 22 -15.67 31.23 0.80
C GLY A 22 -14.51 32.10 0.32
N ILE A 23 -13.77 32.63 1.28
CA ILE A 23 -12.70 33.60 1.07
C ILE A 23 -11.50 33.20 1.95
N PRO A 24 -10.29 33.05 1.39
CA PRO A 24 -9.09 32.81 2.19
C PRO A 24 -8.73 34.05 3.00
N ALA A 25 -8.18 33.85 4.19
CA ALA A 25 -7.73 34.91 5.09
C ALA A 25 -6.36 34.55 5.70
N PHE A 26 -5.44 35.51 5.69
CA PHE A 26 -4.08 35.39 6.20
C PHE A 26 -3.89 36.10 7.54
N THR A 27 -4.89 36.87 7.95
CA THR A 27 -4.96 37.51 9.27
C THR A 27 -6.35 37.34 9.87
N VAL A 28 -6.47 37.52 11.19
CA VAL A 28 -7.77 37.53 11.88
C VAL A 28 -8.66 38.66 11.35
N GLN A 29 -8.08 39.81 10.99
CA GLN A 29 -8.81 40.93 10.42
C GLN A 29 -9.41 40.58 9.04
N GLU A 30 -8.62 39.97 8.17
CA GLU A 30 -9.11 39.47 6.88
C GLU A 30 -10.20 38.41 7.05
N ALA A 31 -10.14 37.56 8.09
CA ALA A 31 -11.18 36.59 8.37
C ALA A 31 -12.52 37.25 8.74
N VAL A 32 -12.47 38.34 9.51
CA VAL A 32 -13.64 39.17 9.85
C VAL A 32 -14.22 39.83 8.60
N GLU A 33 -13.36 40.43 7.76
CA GLU A 33 -13.77 41.08 6.50
C GLU A 33 -14.37 40.08 5.51
N ALA A 34 -13.80 38.88 5.44
CA ALA A 34 -14.32 37.77 4.65
C ALA A 34 -15.74 37.40 5.09
N ALA A 35 -15.98 37.21 6.39
CA ALA A 35 -17.31 36.90 6.92
C ALA A 35 -18.33 38.00 6.63
N GLN A 36 -17.93 39.27 6.80
CA GLN A 36 -18.78 40.43 6.47
C GLN A 36 -19.15 40.46 4.98
N LYS A 37 -18.19 40.17 4.09
CA LYS A 37 -18.41 40.15 2.64
C LYS A 37 -19.29 38.98 2.19
N LEU A 38 -19.13 37.81 2.80
CA LEU A 38 -19.98 36.65 2.52
C LEU A 38 -21.43 36.88 2.97
N GLY A 39 -21.60 37.59 4.10
CA GLY A 39 -22.88 37.79 4.75
C GLY A 39 -23.47 36.48 5.27
N GLY A 40 -24.71 36.54 5.76
CA GLY A 40 -25.43 35.38 6.29
C GLY A 40 -25.35 35.25 7.82
N PRO A 41 -26.00 34.23 8.40
CA PRO A 41 -26.07 34.04 9.84
C PRO A 41 -25.03 33.06 10.41
N VAL A 42 -24.33 32.29 9.56
CA VAL A 42 -23.42 31.22 9.97
C VAL A 42 -22.24 31.16 9.00
N TRP A 43 -21.04 30.98 9.56
CA TRP A 43 -19.79 30.77 8.84
C TRP A 43 -19.02 29.58 9.40
N VAL A 44 -18.09 29.05 8.63
CA VAL A 44 -17.14 28.04 9.05
C VAL A 44 -15.74 28.61 8.93
N VAL A 45 -14.97 28.57 10.02
CA VAL A 45 -13.55 28.94 10.06
C VAL A 45 -12.73 27.65 9.92
N LYS A 46 -11.99 27.53 8.81
CA LYS A 46 -11.25 26.30 8.47
C LYS A 46 -9.75 26.60 8.36
N ALA A 47 -8.94 25.88 9.13
CA ALA A 47 -7.49 25.82 8.97
C ALA A 47 -7.14 25.31 7.56
N GLN A 48 -6.20 25.97 6.91
CA GLN A 48 -5.68 25.57 5.61
C GLN A 48 -4.29 24.97 5.79
N ILE A 49 -4.25 23.63 5.72
CA ILE A 49 -3.05 22.79 5.72
C ILE A 49 -3.26 21.64 4.72
N HIS A 50 -2.20 21.02 4.23
CA HIS A 50 -2.26 19.95 3.21
C HIS A 50 -2.61 18.55 3.78
N ALA A 51 -3.07 18.48 5.02
CA ALA A 51 -3.43 17.26 5.73
C ALA A 51 -4.94 17.20 6.04
N GLY A 52 -5.51 16.00 5.94
CA GLY A 52 -6.89 15.70 6.32
C GLY A 52 -7.10 15.62 7.83
N GLY A 53 -8.34 15.36 8.26
CA GLY A 53 -8.68 15.20 9.69
C GLY A 53 -8.70 16.50 10.52
N ARG A 54 -8.72 17.66 9.84
CA ARG A 54 -8.66 18.99 10.46
C ARG A 54 -9.77 19.24 11.48
N GLY A 55 -10.97 18.73 11.24
CA GLY A 55 -12.10 18.85 12.17
C GLY A 55 -11.83 18.18 13.52
N LYS A 56 -11.36 16.92 13.51
CA LYS A 56 -10.97 16.19 14.73
C LYS A 56 -9.81 16.87 15.46
N GLY A 57 -8.91 17.54 14.73
CA GLY A 57 -7.81 18.33 15.30
C GLY A 57 -8.19 19.73 15.80
N GLY A 58 -9.47 20.12 15.72
CA GLY A 58 -9.95 21.44 16.17
C GLY A 58 -9.71 22.59 15.17
N GLY A 59 -9.27 22.28 13.95
CA GLY A 59 -9.02 23.25 12.88
C GLY A 59 -10.24 23.62 12.04
N VAL A 60 -11.43 23.07 12.32
CA VAL A 60 -12.68 23.44 11.64
C VAL A 60 -13.72 23.77 12.70
N LYS A 61 -14.22 25.01 12.71
CA LYS A 61 -15.18 25.48 13.72
C LYS A 61 -16.28 26.33 13.10
N VAL A 62 -17.51 26.18 13.60
CA VAL A 62 -18.69 26.93 13.15
C VAL A 62 -18.84 28.21 13.98
N ALA A 63 -19.03 29.34 13.30
CA ALA A 63 -19.24 30.66 13.88
C ALA A 63 -20.68 31.14 13.58
N LYS A 64 -21.36 31.74 14.56
CA LYS A 64 -22.74 32.26 14.41
C LYS A 64 -22.81 33.78 14.52
N SER A 65 -21.66 34.43 14.67
CA SER A 65 -21.52 35.89 14.71
C SER A 65 -20.16 36.31 14.16
N ILE A 66 -20.01 37.59 13.81
CA ILE A 66 -18.70 38.14 13.41
C ILE A 66 -17.68 38.09 14.55
N ASP A 67 -18.13 38.26 15.79
CA ASP A 67 -17.27 38.15 16.98
C ASP A 67 -16.81 36.71 17.21
N ASP A 68 -17.66 35.72 16.90
CA ASP A 68 -17.28 34.30 16.89
C ASP A 68 -16.19 34.08 15.85
N VAL A 69 -16.37 34.57 14.61
CA VAL A 69 -15.35 34.45 13.55
C VAL A 69 -14.01 35.01 14.01
N LYS A 70 -14.01 36.21 14.60
CA LYS A 70 -12.79 36.84 15.13
C LYS A 70 -12.11 35.98 16.19
N THR A 71 -12.87 35.46 17.14
CA THR A 71 -12.36 34.63 18.24
C THR A 71 -11.78 33.32 17.71
N LEU A 72 -12.56 32.59 16.91
CA LEU A 72 -12.16 31.30 16.36
C LEU A 72 -11.00 31.42 15.38
N ALA A 73 -10.95 32.48 14.57
CA ALA A 73 -9.80 32.77 13.72
C ALA A 73 -8.53 33.04 14.54
N GLY A 74 -8.64 33.75 15.67
CA GLY A 74 -7.54 33.98 16.59
C GLY A 74 -7.02 32.70 17.27
N ASP A 75 -7.92 31.76 17.57
CA ASP A 75 -7.56 30.46 18.15
C ASP A 75 -6.85 29.55 17.14
N ILE A 76 -7.30 29.56 15.88
CA ILE A 76 -6.84 28.63 14.85
C ILE A 76 -5.57 29.16 14.16
N LEU A 77 -5.50 30.46 13.86
CA LEU A 77 -4.35 31.02 13.16
C LEU A 77 -3.10 30.96 14.04
N GLY A 78 -2.05 30.30 13.55
CA GLY A 78 -0.79 30.10 14.25
C GLY A 78 -0.73 28.83 15.11
N MET A 79 -1.81 28.06 15.25
CA MET A 79 -1.81 26.80 15.99
C MET A 79 -0.94 25.74 15.30
N GLN A 80 -0.32 24.83 16.08
CA GLN A 80 0.13 23.55 15.54
C GLN A 80 -1.05 22.59 15.45
N LEU A 81 -1.57 22.42 14.24
CA LEU A 81 -2.68 21.51 14.00
C LEU A 81 -2.14 20.10 13.83
N LYS A 82 -2.40 19.27 14.83
CA LYS A 82 -2.10 17.83 14.79
C LYS A 82 -3.32 17.08 14.26
N THR A 83 -3.10 16.27 13.25
CA THR A 83 -4.08 15.33 12.71
C THR A 83 -3.43 13.94 12.61
N HIS A 84 -4.21 12.92 12.29
CA HIS A 84 -3.68 11.59 12.02
C HIS A 84 -2.72 11.56 10.80
N GLN A 85 -2.65 12.64 9.99
CA GLN A 85 -1.83 12.74 8.78
C GLN A 85 -0.62 13.70 8.90
N THR A 86 -0.48 14.47 9.98
CA THR A 86 0.61 15.48 10.14
C THR A 86 1.79 15.00 10.98
N GLY A 87 1.75 13.76 11.48
CA GLY A 87 2.72 13.29 12.48
C GLY A 87 2.62 14.02 13.84
N PRO A 88 3.53 13.73 14.78
CA PRO A 88 3.47 14.25 16.15
C PRO A 88 3.75 15.75 16.28
N GLU A 89 4.49 16.36 15.35
CA GLU A 89 4.81 17.79 15.34
C GLU A 89 3.63 18.66 14.87
N GLY A 90 2.71 18.10 14.08
CA GLY A 90 1.61 18.84 13.48
C GLY A 90 2.06 19.76 12.35
N GLN A 91 1.11 20.48 11.77
CA GLN A 91 1.37 21.52 10.76
C GLN A 91 0.95 22.89 11.28
N LYS A 92 1.78 23.91 11.02
CA LYS A 92 1.49 25.28 11.46
C LYS A 92 0.41 25.88 10.60
N VAL A 93 -0.70 26.28 11.21
CA VAL A 93 -1.77 26.96 10.48
C VAL A 93 -1.36 28.40 10.19
N ARG A 94 -1.08 28.70 8.93
CA ARG A 94 -0.67 30.05 8.48
C ARG A 94 -1.77 30.79 7.73
N ARG A 95 -2.84 30.08 7.39
CA ARG A 95 -3.92 30.54 6.52
C ARG A 95 -5.23 29.95 6.99
N LEU A 96 -6.29 30.72 6.84
CA LEU A 96 -7.66 30.32 7.12
C LEU A 96 -8.49 30.37 5.84
N TYR A 97 -9.60 29.65 5.86
CA TYR A 97 -10.65 29.77 4.87
C TYR A 97 -11.96 30.00 5.59
N ILE A 98 -12.61 31.12 5.27
CA ILE A 98 -13.90 31.50 5.84
C ILE A 98 -14.95 31.17 4.80
N GLU A 99 -15.86 30.28 5.15
CA GLU A 99 -16.87 29.75 4.24
C GLU A 99 -18.27 29.97 4.79
N GLU A 100 -19.27 30.13 3.94
CA GLU A 100 -20.67 30.18 4.36
C GLU A 100 -21.14 28.84 4.96
N GLY A 101 -22.06 28.90 5.92
CA GLY A 101 -22.66 27.69 6.47
C GLY A 101 -23.46 26.92 5.41
N ALA A 102 -23.36 25.58 5.45
CA ALA A 102 -24.12 24.68 4.58
C ALA A 102 -25.25 23.97 5.34
N ASP A 103 -26.37 23.72 4.66
CA ASP A 103 -27.44 22.84 5.13
C ASP A 103 -27.05 21.39 4.85
N ILE A 104 -26.62 20.66 5.89
CA ILE A 104 -26.10 19.30 5.76
C ILE A 104 -27.18 18.31 6.16
N GLN A 105 -27.74 17.57 5.18
CA GLN A 105 -28.72 16.51 5.45
C GLN A 105 -28.13 15.11 5.29
N LYS A 106 -27.28 14.93 4.27
CA LYS A 106 -26.56 13.67 4.07
C LYS A 106 -25.20 13.94 3.45
N GLU A 107 -24.18 13.33 4.04
CA GLU A 107 -22.81 13.39 3.56
C GLU A 107 -22.47 12.11 2.80
N TYR A 108 -21.84 12.28 1.65
CA TYR A 108 -21.28 11.23 0.78
C TYR A 108 -19.77 11.46 0.63
N TYR A 109 -19.09 10.42 0.17
CA TYR A 109 -17.69 10.49 -0.25
C TYR A 109 -17.62 10.34 -1.78
N LEU A 110 -16.78 11.13 -2.44
CA LEU A 110 -16.51 11.01 -3.87
C LEU A 110 -15.03 11.32 -4.17
N SER A 111 -14.37 10.48 -4.96
CA SER A 111 -12.99 10.73 -5.39
C SER A 111 -12.65 10.12 -6.75
N CYS A 112 -11.61 10.66 -7.37
CA CYS A 112 -10.97 10.16 -8.59
C CYS A 112 -9.48 9.94 -8.32
N VAL A 113 -8.97 8.77 -8.71
CA VAL A 113 -7.55 8.40 -8.63
C VAL A 113 -7.14 7.55 -9.82
N THR A 114 -5.87 7.60 -10.22
CA THR A 114 -5.33 6.65 -11.20
C THR A 114 -5.06 5.32 -10.50
N ASP A 115 -5.84 4.30 -10.83
CA ASP A 115 -5.63 2.95 -10.33
C ASP A 115 -4.52 2.26 -11.12
N ARG A 116 -3.45 1.89 -10.41
CA ARG A 116 -2.24 1.31 -11.02
C ARG A 116 -2.46 -0.11 -11.56
N GLY A 117 -3.38 -0.87 -10.97
CA GLY A 117 -3.65 -2.26 -11.37
C GLY A 117 -4.39 -2.33 -12.71
N THR A 118 -5.44 -1.53 -12.86
CA THR A 118 -6.25 -1.44 -14.07
C THR A 118 -5.72 -0.45 -15.09
N GLN A 119 -4.80 0.43 -14.69
CA GLN A 119 -4.25 1.53 -15.51
C GLN A 119 -5.33 2.49 -16.02
N LYS A 120 -6.39 2.67 -15.22
CA LYS A 120 -7.54 3.53 -15.52
C LYS A 120 -7.76 4.51 -14.38
N VAL A 121 -8.52 5.57 -14.66
CA VAL A 121 -9.06 6.42 -13.59
C VAL A 121 -10.17 5.63 -12.89
N ALA A 122 -10.02 5.43 -11.59
CA ALA A 122 -11.04 4.87 -10.73
C ALA A 122 -11.81 6.00 -10.06
N PHE A 123 -13.12 6.01 -10.27
CA PHE A 123 -14.04 6.71 -9.39
C PHE A 123 -14.32 5.85 -8.17
N ILE A 124 -14.26 6.46 -6.99
CA ILE A 124 -14.59 5.82 -5.73
C ILE A 124 -15.66 6.67 -5.04
N ALA A 125 -16.81 6.09 -4.74
CA ALA A 125 -17.91 6.75 -4.07
C ALA A 125 -18.39 5.93 -2.86
N SER A 126 -18.89 6.59 -1.83
CA SER A 126 -19.48 5.93 -0.66
C SER A 126 -20.60 6.75 -0.05
N SER A 127 -21.54 6.06 0.61
CA SER A 127 -22.59 6.67 1.44
C SER A 127 -22.11 7.11 2.83
N GLU A 128 -20.85 6.82 3.17
CA GLU A 128 -20.19 7.18 4.43
C GLU A 128 -19.29 8.42 4.25
N GLY A 129 -19.90 9.56 3.90
CA GLY A 129 -19.19 10.84 3.86
C GLY A 129 -18.81 11.35 5.25
N GLY A 130 -17.80 12.22 5.33
CA GLY A 130 -17.30 12.80 6.57
C GLY A 130 -16.43 11.86 7.41
N MET A 131 -16.21 10.63 6.94
CA MET A 131 -15.37 9.61 7.59
C MET A 131 -14.04 9.42 6.85
N ASP A 132 -13.11 8.71 7.51
CA ASP A 132 -11.85 8.30 6.89
C ASP A 132 -12.13 7.16 5.90
N ILE A 133 -11.84 7.35 4.61
CA ILE A 133 -12.29 6.40 3.59
C ILE A 133 -11.52 5.09 3.67
N GLU A 134 -10.28 5.13 4.14
CA GLU A 134 -9.43 3.98 4.41
C GLU A 134 -10.05 3.09 5.50
N GLU A 135 -10.61 3.69 6.55
CA GLU A 135 -11.31 2.97 7.63
C GLU A 135 -12.59 2.29 7.10
N VAL A 136 -13.35 3.00 6.25
CA VAL A 136 -14.55 2.46 5.59
C VAL A 136 -14.17 1.31 4.65
N ALA A 137 -13.11 1.46 3.87
CA ALA A 137 -12.64 0.43 2.95
C ALA A 137 -12.14 -0.84 3.67
N HIS A 138 -11.56 -0.69 4.87
CA HIS A 138 -11.15 -1.82 5.69
C HIS A 138 -12.34 -2.49 6.40
N SER A 139 -13.22 -1.70 7.02
CA SER A 139 -14.22 -2.21 7.97
C SER A 139 -15.57 -2.52 7.33
N THR A 140 -15.93 -1.80 6.27
CA THR A 140 -17.18 -1.95 5.50
C THR A 140 -16.90 -1.81 4.00
N PRO A 141 -16.07 -2.69 3.40
CA PRO A 141 -15.65 -2.59 2.00
C PRO A 141 -16.83 -2.58 1.00
N GLU A 142 -17.97 -3.17 1.36
CA GLU A 142 -19.19 -3.21 0.56
C GLU A 142 -19.81 -1.82 0.33
N LYS A 143 -19.46 -0.83 1.17
CA LYS A 143 -19.90 0.57 1.00
C LYS A 143 -19.00 1.37 0.06
N ILE A 144 -17.95 0.75 -0.48
CA ILE A 144 -17.04 1.37 -1.43
C ILE A 144 -17.45 0.99 -2.85
N ILE A 145 -18.06 1.92 -3.56
CA ILE A 145 -18.47 1.74 -4.94
C ILE A 145 -17.35 2.23 -5.84
N LYS A 146 -16.92 1.38 -6.78
CA LYS A 146 -15.83 1.69 -7.70
C LYS A 146 -16.27 1.54 -9.14
N VAL A 147 -15.94 2.53 -9.96
CA VAL A 147 -16.12 2.45 -11.41
C VAL A 147 -14.80 2.84 -12.09
N PHE A 148 -14.39 2.05 -13.08
CA PHE A 148 -13.16 2.27 -13.84
C PHE A 148 -13.48 2.88 -15.19
N VAL A 149 -12.94 4.07 -15.44
CA VAL A 149 -13.26 4.87 -16.62
C VAL A 149 -12.36 4.47 -17.78
N ASP A 150 -12.96 4.21 -18.94
CA ASP A 150 -12.20 4.05 -20.18
C ASP A 150 -11.66 5.41 -20.65
N PRO A 151 -10.34 5.58 -20.83
CA PRO A 151 -9.76 6.89 -21.17
C PRO A 151 -10.25 7.46 -22.50
N ALA A 152 -10.68 6.63 -23.46
CA ALA A 152 -11.17 7.10 -24.75
C ALA A 152 -12.63 7.54 -24.69
N ALA A 153 -13.45 6.87 -23.87
CA ALA A 153 -14.87 7.21 -23.71
C ALA A 153 -15.10 8.33 -22.68
N GLY A 154 -14.24 8.44 -21.67
CA GLY A 154 -14.50 9.23 -20.48
C GLY A 154 -15.61 8.64 -19.61
N LEU A 155 -15.98 9.34 -18.53
CA LEU A 155 -17.03 8.86 -17.61
C LEU A 155 -18.41 8.91 -18.29
N THR A 156 -19.02 7.75 -18.50
CA THR A 156 -20.33 7.66 -19.17
C THR A 156 -21.50 7.95 -18.21
N ALA A 157 -22.68 8.22 -18.76
CA ALA A 157 -23.89 8.42 -17.96
C ALA A 157 -24.29 7.14 -17.20
N GLU A 158 -24.10 5.97 -17.81
CA GLU A 158 -24.37 4.66 -17.20
C GLU A 158 -23.45 4.41 -16.00
N GLN A 159 -22.17 4.78 -16.12
CA GLN A 159 -21.20 4.73 -15.02
C GLN A 159 -21.59 5.70 -13.89
N GLY A 160 -22.10 6.89 -14.23
CA GLY A 160 -22.66 7.82 -13.26
C GLY A 160 -23.88 7.23 -12.52
N GLU A 161 -24.81 6.60 -13.23
CA GLU A 161 -25.98 5.95 -12.64
C GLU A 161 -25.58 4.76 -11.74
N GLU A 162 -24.55 4.01 -12.12
CA GLU A 162 -23.98 2.94 -11.29
C GLU A 162 -23.46 3.47 -9.95
N LEU A 163 -22.68 4.55 -9.98
CA LEU A 163 -22.21 5.24 -8.77
C LEU A 163 -23.38 5.75 -7.93
N ALA A 164 -24.34 6.43 -8.56
CA ALA A 164 -25.51 7.02 -7.89
C ALA A 164 -26.34 5.95 -7.18
N LYS A 165 -26.61 4.83 -7.87
CA LYS A 165 -27.31 3.68 -7.31
C LYS A 165 -26.53 3.04 -6.17
N GLY A 166 -25.22 2.86 -6.36
CA GLY A 166 -24.35 2.21 -5.37
C GLY A 166 -24.29 2.95 -4.04
N VAL A 167 -24.28 4.29 -4.06
CA VAL A 167 -24.30 5.10 -2.83
C VAL A 167 -25.72 5.34 -2.28
N GLY A 168 -26.75 4.83 -2.97
CA GLY A 168 -28.15 5.06 -2.59
C GLY A 168 -28.58 6.52 -2.75
N MET A 169 -28.14 7.18 -3.83
CA MET A 169 -28.50 8.56 -4.12
C MET A 169 -30.02 8.68 -4.40
N PRO A 170 -30.76 9.57 -3.70
CA PRO A 170 -32.18 9.81 -3.95
C PRO A 170 -32.45 10.29 -5.38
N GLU A 171 -33.60 9.89 -5.95
CA GLU A 171 -33.99 10.15 -7.34
C GLU A 171 -33.96 11.64 -7.73
N ASP A 172 -34.34 12.53 -6.81
CA ASP A 172 -34.33 13.97 -7.03
C ASP A 172 -32.92 14.58 -7.10
N SER A 173 -31.89 13.86 -6.67
CA SER A 173 -30.48 14.29 -6.68
C SER A 173 -29.61 13.55 -7.68
N LYS A 174 -30.08 12.42 -8.25
CA LYS A 174 -29.29 11.56 -9.14
C LYS A 174 -28.70 12.31 -10.33
N ALA A 175 -29.53 13.04 -11.07
CA ALA A 175 -29.09 13.75 -12.26
C ALA A 175 -27.97 14.75 -11.96
N GLN A 176 -28.07 15.46 -10.83
CA GLN A 176 -27.04 16.41 -10.40
C GLN A 176 -25.78 15.69 -9.91
N PHE A 177 -25.91 14.58 -9.19
CA PHE A 177 -24.75 13.78 -8.78
C PHE A 177 -23.97 13.26 -10.00
N ILE A 178 -24.66 12.76 -11.03
CA ILE A 178 -24.04 12.30 -12.28
C ILE A 178 -23.29 13.44 -12.98
N ASP A 179 -23.93 14.61 -13.10
CA ASP A 179 -23.30 15.82 -13.66
C ASP A 179 -22.04 16.23 -12.86
N VAL A 180 -22.09 16.18 -11.52
CA VAL A 180 -20.93 16.42 -10.66
C VAL A 180 -19.81 15.41 -10.94
N CYS A 181 -20.11 14.12 -11.05
CA CYS A 181 -19.11 13.11 -11.38
C CYS A 181 -18.45 13.36 -12.74
N GLN A 182 -19.23 13.73 -13.77
CA GLN A 182 -18.69 14.03 -15.10
C GLN A 182 -17.79 15.26 -15.10
N LYS A 183 -18.20 16.33 -14.40
CA LYS A 183 -17.38 17.53 -14.22
C LYS A 183 -16.12 17.25 -13.42
N LEU A 184 -16.20 16.41 -12.40
CA LEU A 184 -15.04 15.99 -11.61
C LEU A 184 -14.05 15.18 -12.44
N TYR A 185 -14.54 14.28 -13.31
CA TYR A 185 -13.68 13.55 -14.24
C TYR A 185 -12.96 14.50 -15.18
N LYS A 186 -13.68 15.46 -15.77
CA LYS A 186 -13.08 16.48 -16.63
C LYS A 186 -12.04 17.30 -15.88
N CYS A 187 -12.35 17.73 -14.65
CA CYS A 187 -11.41 18.44 -13.77
C CYS A 187 -10.15 17.61 -13.53
N TYR A 188 -10.28 16.32 -13.20
CA TYR A 188 -9.16 15.42 -12.95
C TYR A 188 -8.24 15.33 -14.18
N MET A 189 -8.82 15.12 -15.36
CA MET A 189 -8.08 14.93 -16.61
C MET A 189 -7.43 16.22 -17.12
N ASP A 190 -8.16 17.35 -17.10
CA ASP A 190 -7.69 18.63 -17.65
C ASP A 190 -6.62 19.30 -16.77
N THR A 191 -6.51 18.91 -15.49
CA THR A 191 -5.54 19.48 -14.55
C THR A 191 -4.36 18.56 -14.24
N ASP A 192 -4.32 17.37 -14.87
CA ASP A 192 -3.35 16.30 -14.53
C ASP A 192 -3.30 16.02 -13.02
N ALA A 193 -4.48 16.00 -12.39
CA ALA A 193 -4.59 15.58 -11.02
C ALA A 193 -4.20 14.10 -10.91
N SER A 194 -3.52 13.75 -9.82
CA SER A 194 -3.27 12.36 -9.41
C SER A 194 -4.28 11.88 -8.35
N LEU A 195 -4.95 12.84 -7.69
CA LEU A 195 -6.04 12.62 -6.75
C LEU A 195 -6.95 13.84 -6.77
N VAL A 196 -8.26 13.63 -6.89
CA VAL A 196 -9.27 14.60 -6.50
C VAL A 196 -10.24 13.93 -5.55
N GLU A 197 -10.39 14.48 -4.35
CA GLU A 197 -11.25 13.93 -3.29
C GLU A 197 -12.17 15.02 -2.75
N ILE A 198 -13.46 14.69 -2.65
CA ILE A 198 -14.51 15.52 -2.06
C ILE A 198 -15.06 14.74 -0.87
N ASN A 199 -14.70 15.19 0.34
CA ASN A 199 -15.12 14.54 1.57
C ASN A 199 -15.38 15.59 2.69
N PRO A 200 -16.63 15.98 2.94
CA PRO A 200 -17.87 15.40 2.40
C PRO A 200 -18.39 16.07 1.10
N LEU A 201 -19.06 15.27 0.29
CA LEU A 201 -20.01 15.71 -0.73
C LEU A 201 -21.41 15.74 -0.10
N ASN A 202 -21.96 16.93 0.09
CA ASN A 202 -23.22 17.11 0.78
C ASN A 202 -24.43 17.04 -0.15
N ARG A 203 -25.52 16.48 0.35
CA ARG A 203 -26.88 16.67 -0.17
C ARG A 203 -27.67 17.53 0.83
N ASP A 204 -28.09 18.71 0.40
CA ASP A 204 -28.88 19.64 1.25
C ASP A 204 -30.36 19.24 1.35
N GLY A 205 -31.14 19.99 2.13
CA GLY A 205 -32.59 19.77 2.31
C GLY A 205 -33.44 20.00 1.08
N LYS A 206 -32.87 20.58 0.01
CA LYS A 206 -33.50 20.76 -1.30
C LYS A 206 -33.06 19.71 -2.32
N GLY A 207 -32.20 18.78 -1.92
CA GLY A 207 -31.63 17.76 -2.79
C GLY A 207 -30.44 18.23 -3.62
N ASN A 208 -29.87 19.41 -3.36
CA ASN A 208 -28.71 19.89 -4.08
C ASN A 208 -27.44 19.17 -3.62
N ILE A 209 -26.60 18.80 -4.59
CA ILE A 209 -25.27 18.21 -4.39
C ILE A 209 -24.20 19.30 -4.38
N ILE A 210 -23.45 19.40 -3.28
CA ILE A 210 -22.47 20.46 -3.03
C ILE A 210 -21.20 19.88 -2.41
N ALA A 211 -20.04 20.20 -2.97
CA ALA A 211 -18.74 19.80 -2.44
C ALA A 211 -18.33 20.70 -1.26
N LEU A 212 -18.41 20.17 -0.03
CA LEU A 212 -18.08 20.92 1.19
C LEU A 212 -16.61 20.88 1.57
N ASP A 213 -15.84 19.96 0.98
CA ASP A 213 -14.39 19.92 1.09
C ASP A 213 -13.79 19.52 -0.25
N ALA A 214 -12.52 19.83 -0.45
CA ALA A 214 -11.78 19.49 -1.65
C ALA A 214 -10.32 19.24 -1.31
N LYS A 215 -9.80 18.08 -1.74
CA LYS A 215 -8.40 17.71 -1.64
C LYS A 215 -7.87 17.31 -3.01
N PHE A 216 -6.77 17.93 -3.39
CA PHE A 216 -6.13 17.75 -4.68
C PHE A 216 -4.67 17.37 -4.51
N ASN A 217 -4.25 16.34 -5.24
CA ASN A 217 -2.85 16.12 -5.59
C ASN A 217 -2.72 16.15 -7.10
N PHE A 218 -1.63 16.73 -7.59
CA PHE A 218 -1.27 16.78 -9.01
C PHE A 218 -0.05 15.92 -9.30
N ASP A 219 0.02 15.36 -10.50
CA ASP A 219 1.24 14.72 -11.00
C ASP A 219 2.32 15.78 -11.20
N SER A 220 3.38 15.69 -10.40
CA SER A 220 4.51 16.62 -10.49
C SER A 220 5.19 16.58 -11.87
N ASN A 221 5.09 15.47 -12.60
CA ASN A 221 5.66 15.34 -13.95
C ASN A 221 4.87 16.12 -15.02
N ALA A 222 3.63 16.53 -14.74
CA ALA A 222 2.81 17.31 -15.66
C ALA A 222 2.86 18.82 -15.39
N LEU A 223 3.46 19.25 -14.27
CA LEU A 223 3.42 20.67 -13.86
C LEU A 223 4.07 21.63 -14.86
N PHE A 224 4.97 21.17 -15.72
CA PHE A 224 5.59 22.01 -16.76
C PHE A 224 4.56 22.60 -17.75
N ARG A 225 3.38 21.99 -17.89
CA ARG A 225 2.27 22.48 -18.72
C ARG A 225 1.12 23.11 -17.92
N HIS A 226 1.29 23.28 -16.61
CA HIS A 226 0.30 23.89 -15.70
C HIS A 226 0.89 25.01 -14.83
N PRO A 227 1.39 26.10 -15.43
CA PRO A 227 1.96 27.23 -14.67
C PRO A 227 0.98 27.84 -13.66
N GLU A 228 -0.32 27.81 -13.96
CA GLU A 228 -1.40 28.25 -13.08
C GLU A 228 -1.54 27.40 -11.82
N ILE A 229 -1.30 26.08 -11.93
CA ILE A 229 -1.33 25.16 -10.78
C ILE A 229 -0.04 25.33 -9.97
N VAL A 230 1.12 25.45 -10.63
CA VAL A 230 2.41 25.70 -9.96
C VAL A 230 2.36 26.95 -9.08
N ALA A 231 1.64 27.99 -9.52
CA ALA A 231 1.45 29.22 -8.74
C ALA A 231 0.73 29.00 -7.39
N TYR A 232 0.02 27.88 -7.21
CA TYR A 232 -0.63 27.53 -5.94
C TYR A 232 0.30 26.87 -4.92
N ARG A 233 1.51 26.45 -5.32
CA ARG A 233 2.45 25.72 -4.46
C ARG A 233 2.76 26.51 -3.19
N ASP A 234 2.60 25.83 -2.06
CA ASP A 234 2.92 26.39 -0.75
C ASP A 234 4.13 25.69 -0.13
N LEU A 235 5.28 26.36 -0.15
CA LEU A 235 6.52 25.81 0.41
C LEU A 235 6.50 25.75 1.95
N ASP A 236 5.59 26.46 2.62
CA ASP A 236 5.43 26.36 4.09
C ASP A 236 4.79 25.02 4.53
N GLU A 237 4.24 24.25 3.59
CA GLU A 237 3.59 22.94 3.80
C GLU A 237 4.47 21.76 3.34
N GLU A 238 5.71 22.04 2.94
CA GLU A 238 6.69 21.04 2.51
C GLU A 238 7.88 21.01 3.49
N ASP A 239 8.60 19.88 3.57
CA ASP A 239 9.81 19.81 4.39
C ASP A 239 10.88 20.77 3.79
N PRO A 240 11.44 21.71 4.58
CA PRO A 240 12.44 22.65 4.10
C PRO A 240 13.68 22.01 3.45
N ALA A 241 14.08 20.83 3.91
CA ALA A 241 15.19 20.07 3.35
C ALA A 241 14.85 19.50 1.96
N GLU A 242 13.62 19.01 1.77
CA GLU A 242 13.12 18.56 0.47
C GLU A 242 13.01 19.73 -0.51
N VAL A 243 12.51 20.88 -0.05
CA VAL A 243 12.45 22.12 -0.86
C VAL A 243 13.84 22.55 -1.30
N GLU A 244 14.83 22.53 -0.40
CA GLU A 244 16.21 22.88 -0.73
C GLU A 244 16.84 21.87 -1.70
N ALA A 245 16.63 20.57 -1.47
CA ALA A 245 17.09 19.49 -2.35
C ALA A 245 16.53 19.64 -3.77
N SER A 246 15.25 20.00 -3.91
CA SER A 246 14.61 20.15 -5.22
C SER A 246 15.25 21.22 -6.11
N LYS A 247 15.92 22.22 -5.53
CA LYS A 247 16.64 23.27 -6.29
C LYS A 247 17.85 22.73 -7.05
N PHE A 248 18.32 21.54 -6.70
CA PHE A 248 19.48 20.88 -7.30
C PHE A 248 19.09 19.58 -8.04
N ASP A 249 17.80 19.37 -8.30
CA ASP A 249 17.21 18.13 -8.81
C ASP A 249 17.66 16.92 -7.98
N LEU A 250 17.62 17.05 -6.65
CA LEU A 250 17.85 15.95 -5.72
C LEU A 250 16.51 15.47 -5.18
N ALA A 251 16.24 14.17 -5.29
CA ALA A 251 15.08 13.57 -4.63
C ALA A 251 15.49 13.19 -3.22
N TYR A 252 15.04 13.96 -2.22
CA TYR A 252 15.37 13.81 -0.81
C TYR A 252 14.10 13.58 0.00
N ILE A 253 14.17 12.75 1.04
CA ILE A 253 13.11 12.60 2.05
C ILE A 253 13.79 12.45 3.41
N SER A 254 13.40 13.26 4.39
CA SER A 254 13.89 13.19 5.76
C SER A 254 13.36 11.95 6.49
N LEU A 255 14.21 11.30 7.30
CA LEU A 255 13.83 10.20 8.19
C LEU A 255 14.43 10.43 9.59
N ASP A 256 13.97 9.67 10.58
CA ASP A 256 14.34 9.86 12.00
C ASP A 256 15.68 9.24 12.41
N GLY A 257 16.38 8.58 11.47
CA GLY A 257 17.62 7.86 11.77
C GLY A 257 18.87 8.73 11.93
N ASN A 258 20.02 8.05 11.99
CA ASN A 258 21.33 8.65 12.28
C ASN A 258 22.40 8.32 11.22
N ILE A 259 22.09 7.56 10.17
CA ILE A 259 22.99 7.26 9.06
C ILE A 259 22.47 7.95 7.80
N GLY A 260 23.17 8.98 7.34
CA GLY A 260 22.84 9.65 6.09
C GLY A 260 23.14 8.76 4.88
N CYS A 261 22.27 8.77 3.88
CA CYS A 261 22.45 8.02 2.64
C CYS A 261 22.63 8.98 1.47
N LEU A 262 23.58 8.70 0.57
CA LEU A 262 23.68 9.34 -0.74
C LEU A 262 23.88 8.26 -1.80
N VAL A 263 22.90 8.14 -2.69
CA VAL A 263 22.83 7.03 -3.64
C VAL A 263 22.40 7.55 -5.01
N ASN A 264 22.80 6.85 -6.07
CA ASN A 264 22.28 7.10 -7.41
C ASN A 264 21.26 6.02 -7.82
N GLY A 265 20.07 6.46 -8.19
CA GLY A 265 18.92 5.64 -8.54
C GLY A 265 18.04 5.31 -7.33
N ALA A 266 16.76 5.68 -7.41
CA ALA A 266 15.77 5.49 -6.35
C ALA A 266 15.67 4.05 -5.82
N GLY A 267 15.74 3.04 -6.70
CA GLY A 267 15.72 1.64 -6.29
C GLY A 267 16.91 1.26 -5.41
N LEU A 268 18.12 1.69 -5.80
CA LEU A 268 19.32 1.45 -5.02
C LEU A 268 19.31 2.26 -3.72
N ALA A 269 18.74 3.48 -3.73
CA ALA A 269 18.59 4.30 -2.54
C ALA A 269 17.71 3.61 -1.48
N MET A 270 16.55 3.08 -1.89
CA MET A 270 15.69 2.26 -1.03
C MET A 270 16.41 1.02 -0.51
N SER A 271 17.02 0.23 -1.39
CA SER A 271 17.77 -0.97 -0.96
C SER A 271 18.94 -0.65 -0.04
N THR A 272 19.56 0.52 -0.16
CA THR A 272 20.64 0.96 0.73
C THR A 272 20.11 1.25 2.13
N MET A 273 18.99 1.97 2.23
CA MET A 273 18.31 2.22 3.51
C MET A 273 17.88 0.90 4.17
N ASP A 274 17.28 0.00 3.39
CA ASP A 274 16.85 -1.32 3.88
C ASP A 274 18.05 -2.15 4.35
N THR A 275 19.18 -2.09 3.64
CA THR A 275 20.41 -2.78 4.05
C THR A 275 20.97 -2.17 5.33
N ILE A 276 20.99 -0.84 5.49
CA ILE A 276 21.39 -0.21 6.76
C ILE A 276 20.51 -0.73 7.90
N LYS A 277 19.19 -0.75 7.70
CA LYS A 277 18.21 -1.22 8.69
C LYS A 277 18.40 -2.70 9.03
N LEU A 278 18.62 -3.54 8.01
CA LEU A 278 18.89 -4.98 8.15
C LEU A 278 20.12 -5.26 9.02
N TYR A 279 21.13 -4.40 8.94
CA TYR A 279 22.36 -4.49 9.73
C TYR A 279 22.29 -3.73 11.07
N GLY A 280 21.10 -3.31 11.50
CA GLY A 280 20.85 -2.71 12.81
C GLY A 280 21.15 -1.20 12.89
N GLY A 281 21.32 -0.51 11.76
CA GLY A 281 21.40 0.94 11.69
C GLY A 281 20.05 1.61 11.46
N GLU A 282 20.02 2.93 11.57
CA GLU A 282 18.82 3.73 11.29
C GLU A 282 19.10 4.74 10.16
N PRO A 283 18.52 4.57 8.95
CA PRO A 283 18.72 5.53 7.87
C PRO A 283 18.07 6.88 8.23
N ALA A 284 18.83 7.96 8.07
CA ALA A 284 18.42 9.33 8.40
C ALA A 284 17.73 10.06 7.25
N ASN A 285 17.84 9.53 6.03
CA ASN A 285 17.19 10.08 4.84
C ASN A 285 17.17 9.08 3.69
N PHE A 286 16.21 9.27 2.79
CA PHE A 286 16.33 8.87 1.38
C PHE A 286 17.01 10.00 0.62
N LEU A 287 17.93 9.67 -0.30
CA LEU A 287 18.47 10.62 -1.25
C LEU A 287 18.92 9.91 -2.53
N ASP A 288 18.29 10.29 -3.64
CA ASP A 288 18.71 9.95 -5.00
C ASP A 288 19.33 11.18 -5.68
N VAL A 289 20.60 11.08 -6.06
CA VAL A 289 21.33 12.12 -6.83
C VAL A 289 21.12 12.01 -8.34
N GLY A 290 20.35 11.03 -8.80
CA GLY A 290 20.07 10.74 -10.20
C GLY A 290 21.28 10.18 -10.96
N GLY A 291 21.19 10.19 -12.29
CA GLY A 291 22.24 9.67 -13.18
C GLY A 291 23.52 10.53 -13.26
N GLY A 292 23.51 11.75 -12.71
CA GLY A 292 24.61 12.71 -12.76
C GLY A 292 25.00 13.22 -11.37
N ALA A 293 26.01 12.61 -10.75
CA ALA A 293 26.56 13.04 -9.47
C ALA A 293 27.66 14.10 -9.64
N THR A 294 27.27 15.33 -10.03
CA THR A 294 28.22 16.45 -10.14
C THR A 294 28.73 16.85 -8.75
N THR A 295 29.92 17.45 -8.68
CA THR A 295 30.50 17.94 -7.41
C THR A 295 29.57 18.90 -6.67
N GLU A 296 28.86 19.77 -7.41
CA GLU A 296 27.89 20.70 -6.84
C GLU A 296 26.72 19.95 -6.18
N LYS A 297 26.08 19.01 -6.90
CA LYS A 297 24.98 18.21 -6.36
C LYS A 297 25.39 17.41 -5.12
N VAL A 298 26.58 16.80 -5.14
CA VAL A 298 27.11 16.04 -3.99
C VAL A 298 27.41 16.96 -2.80
N THR A 299 27.92 18.18 -3.07
CA THR A 299 28.19 19.18 -2.03
C THR A 299 26.91 19.63 -1.33
N GLU A 300 25.87 19.94 -2.10
CA GLU A 300 24.58 20.37 -1.56
C GLU A 300 23.87 19.23 -0.84
N ALA A 301 23.94 18.00 -1.37
CA ALA A 301 23.46 16.81 -0.67
C ALA A 301 24.09 16.66 0.73
N PHE A 302 25.42 16.81 0.86
CA PHE A 302 26.06 16.78 2.17
C PHE A 302 25.61 17.93 3.07
N LYS A 303 25.49 19.15 2.55
CA LYS A 303 25.01 20.30 3.35
C LYS A 303 23.61 20.06 3.90
N ILE A 304 22.69 19.57 3.06
CA ILE A 304 21.31 19.26 3.45
C ILE A 304 21.29 18.19 4.53
N MET A 305 21.97 17.04 4.32
CA MET A 305 22.01 15.95 5.31
C MET A 305 22.58 16.41 6.66
N LEU A 306 23.63 17.25 6.68
CA LEU A 306 24.29 17.70 7.92
C LEU A 306 23.53 18.80 8.67
N LYS A 307 22.43 19.32 8.12
CA LYS A 307 21.48 20.13 8.89
C LYS A 307 20.80 19.26 9.96
N ASN A 308 20.53 18.00 9.64
CA ASN A 308 20.06 17.01 10.61
C ASN A 308 21.20 16.64 11.58
N LYS A 309 21.09 17.09 12.84
CA LYS A 309 22.10 16.85 13.89
C LYS A 309 22.15 15.40 14.39
N ASN A 310 21.16 14.59 14.02
CA ASN A 310 21.13 13.16 14.33
C ASN A 310 22.06 12.37 13.41
N VAL A 311 22.43 12.89 12.24
CA VAL A 311 23.39 12.22 11.33
C VAL A 311 24.76 12.09 12.00
N LYS A 312 25.17 10.85 12.25
CA LYS A 312 26.44 10.48 12.89
C LYS A 312 27.42 9.79 11.95
N ALA A 313 26.95 9.25 10.83
CA ALA A 313 27.78 8.72 9.74
C ALA A 313 27.04 8.89 8.41
N ILE A 314 27.77 8.83 7.29
CA ILE A 314 27.19 8.86 5.94
C ILE A 314 27.65 7.64 5.15
N LEU A 315 26.70 6.97 4.48
CA LEU A 315 26.95 5.96 3.47
C LEU A 315 26.71 6.55 2.08
N VAL A 316 27.78 6.67 1.30
CA VAL A 316 27.72 6.90 -0.15
C VAL A 316 27.76 5.55 -0.85
N ASN A 317 26.66 5.16 -1.50
CA ASN A 317 26.58 3.92 -2.28
C ASN A 317 26.34 4.26 -3.75
N ILE A 318 27.36 4.13 -4.58
CA ILE A 318 27.28 4.49 -5.99
C ILE A 318 27.51 3.28 -6.87
N PHE A 319 26.60 3.07 -7.82
CA PHE A 319 26.79 2.16 -8.93
C PHE A 319 27.04 2.98 -10.21
N GLY A 320 28.31 3.06 -10.62
CA GLY A 320 28.77 3.71 -11.84
C GLY A 320 28.25 2.98 -13.08
N GLY A 321 27.14 3.49 -13.62
CA GLY A 321 26.64 3.14 -14.95
C GLY A 321 27.35 3.96 -16.02
N ILE A 322 26.74 5.07 -16.46
CA ILE A 322 27.31 5.98 -17.46
C ILE A 322 28.50 6.77 -16.89
N MET A 323 28.44 7.13 -15.60
CA MET A 323 29.50 7.86 -14.90
C MET A 323 30.61 6.91 -14.43
N LYS A 324 31.86 7.34 -14.60
CA LYS A 324 33.04 6.60 -14.13
C LYS A 324 33.27 6.85 -12.63
N CYS A 325 33.73 5.81 -11.93
CA CYS A 325 33.91 5.85 -10.48
C CYS A 325 35.01 6.82 -10.03
N ASP A 326 36.02 7.08 -10.88
CA ASP A 326 37.07 8.08 -10.63
C ASP A 326 36.50 9.51 -10.61
N THR A 327 35.68 9.89 -11.59
CA THR A 327 34.99 11.19 -11.60
C THR A 327 34.09 11.38 -10.38
N ILE A 328 33.38 10.32 -9.98
CA ILE A 328 32.52 10.35 -8.79
C ILE A 328 33.39 10.48 -7.53
N ALA A 329 34.49 9.74 -7.43
CA ALA A 329 35.41 9.81 -6.29
C ALA A 329 36.01 11.21 -6.12
N GLU A 330 36.42 11.86 -7.22
CA GLU A 330 36.87 13.26 -7.22
C GLU A 330 35.79 14.19 -6.69
N GLY A 331 34.54 14.01 -7.16
CA GLY A 331 33.39 14.78 -6.70
C GLY A 331 33.13 14.61 -5.20
N VAL A 332 33.14 13.37 -4.70
CA VAL A 332 32.94 13.05 -3.27
C VAL A 332 34.06 13.66 -2.42
N VAL A 333 35.32 13.54 -2.84
CA VAL A 333 36.47 14.11 -2.12
C VAL A 333 36.39 15.63 -2.08
N ALA A 334 36.11 16.26 -3.23
CA ALA A 334 35.98 17.72 -3.32
C ALA A 334 34.83 18.23 -2.44
N ALA A 335 33.66 17.60 -2.52
CA ALA A 335 32.51 17.94 -1.69
C ALA A 335 32.80 17.77 -0.20
N SER A 336 33.45 16.66 0.20
CA SER A 336 33.82 16.39 1.59
C SER A 336 34.77 17.46 2.16
N LYS A 337 35.73 17.92 1.36
CA LYS A 337 36.66 19.01 1.73
C LYS A 337 35.93 20.36 1.81
N ALA A 338 35.07 20.66 0.84
CA ALA A 338 34.33 21.91 0.79
C ALA A 338 33.36 22.08 1.97
N VAL A 339 32.71 20.98 2.38
CA VAL A 339 31.76 20.97 3.50
C VAL A 339 32.49 20.85 4.85
N GLY A 340 33.73 20.35 4.88
CA GLY A 340 34.45 20.09 6.12
C GLY A 340 33.81 18.94 6.90
N LEU A 341 33.60 17.80 6.23
CA LEU A 341 32.85 16.67 6.77
C LEU A 341 33.45 16.18 8.11
N SER A 342 32.66 16.24 9.18
CA SER A 342 33.07 15.87 10.53
C SER A 342 32.60 14.49 10.98
N VAL A 343 31.70 13.86 10.22
CA VAL A 343 31.17 12.51 10.49
C VAL A 343 31.89 11.47 9.63
N PRO A 344 32.03 10.20 10.09
CA PRO A 344 32.61 9.14 9.29
C PRO A 344 31.88 8.97 7.95
N LEU A 345 32.66 8.79 6.89
CA LEU A 345 32.16 8.58 5.54
C LEU A 345 32.52 7.17 5.08
N VAL A 346 31.50 6.35 4.83
CA VAL A 346 31.65 5.06 4.17
C VAL A 346 31.29 5.22 2.70
N VAL A 347 32.16 4.75 1.81
CA VAL A 347 31.93 4.81 0.37
C VAL A 347 32.01 3.40 -0.22
N ARG A 348 30.93 2.99 -0.87
CA ARG A 348 30.92 1.82 -1.74
C ARG A 348 30.71 2.29 -3.18
N MET A 349 31.61 1.86 -4.05
CA MET A 349 31.54 2.14 -5.49
C MET A 349 31.70 0.86 -6.29
N LYS A 350 30.90 0.73 -7.36
CA LYS A 350 31.03 -0.33 -8.38
C LYS A 350 30.86 0.26 -9.77
N GLY A 351 31.58 -0.27 -10.76
CA GLY A 351 31.40 0.10 -12.16
C GLY A 351 32.70 0.45 -12.86
N THR A 352 32.60 1.23 -13.95
CA THR A 352 33.77 1.65 -14.75
C THR A 352 34.76 2.44 -13.90
N ASN A 353 36.06 2.14 -14.01
CA ASN A 353 37.14 2.77 -13.25
C ASN A 353 37.03 2.63 -11.71
N GLU A 354 36.37 1.57 -11.21
CA GLU A 354 36.24 1.29 -9.77
C GLU A 354 37.57 1.38 -9.02
N GLU A 355 38.61 0.70 -9.50
CA GLU A 355 39.92 0.68 -8.83
C GLU A 355 40.60 2.05 -8.82
N ALA A 356 40.44 2.84 -9.89
CA ALA A 356 40.95 4.21 -9.93
C ALA A 356 40.19 5.11 -8.94
N GLY A 357 38.87 4.99 -8.85
CA GLY A 357 38.05 5.70 -7.87
C GLY A 357 38.43 5.36 -6.43
N LYS A 358 38.62 4.07 -6.11
CA LYS A 358 39.09 3.63 -4.78
C LYS A 358 40.46 4.21 -4.43
N LYS A 359 41.38 4.25 -5.40
CA LYS A 359 42.69 4.88 -5.23
C LYS A 359 42.56 6.36 -4.90
N ILE A 360 41.71 7.11 -5.62
CA ILE A 360 41.45 8.53 -5.35
C ILE A 360 40.91 8.75 -3.94
N LEU A 361 39.99 7.90 -3.48
CA LEU A 361 39.48 7.97 -2.10
C LEU A 361 40.57 7.72 -1.06
N ALA A 362 41.39 6.69 -1.26
CA ALA A 362 42.47 6.33 -0.34
C ALA A 362 43.58 7.40 -0.26
N GLU A 363 43.92 8.04 -1.38
CA GLU A 363 44.96 9.07 -1.47
C GLU A 363 44.44 10.48 -1.11
N SER A 364 43.15 10.63 -0.82
CA SER A 364 42.50 11.93 -0.61
C SER A 364 42.96 12.68 0.65
N GLY A 365 43.55 11.97 1.62
CA GLY A 365 43.88 12.46 2.96
C GLY A 365 42.69 12.60 3.90
N LEU A 366 41.48 12.18 3.47
CA LEU A 366 40.27 12.19 4.27
C LEU A 366 40.05 10.81 4.94
N PRO A 367 39.42 10.75 6.13
CA PRO A 367 39.10 9.49 6.81
C PRO A 367 37.91 8.79 6.14
N ILE A 368 38.09 8.36 4.89
CA ILE A 368 37.07 7.66 4.09
C ILE A 368 37.24 6.15 4.24
N ILE A 369 36.17 5.48 4.63
CA ILE A 369 36.11 4.03 4.77
C ILE A 369 35.55 3.45 3.47
N THR A 370 36.35 2.69 2.73
CA THR A 370 35.87 2.03 1.50
C THR A 370 35.24 0.67 1.79
N ALA A 371 34.21 0.29 1.03
CA ALA A 371 33.59 -1.04 1.07
C ALA A 371 33.40 -1.61 -0.34
N ASN A 372 33.44 -2.94 -0.48
CA ASN A 372 33.32 -3.63 -1.76
C ASN A 372 31.91 -4.17 -2.02
N THR A 373 31.19 -4.60 -0.98
CA THR A 373 29.82 -5.11 -1.09
C THR A 373 28.85 -4.20 -0.35
N MET A 374 27.55 -4.32 -0.62
CA MET A 374 26.53 -3.59 0.15
C MET A 374 26.53 -4.03 1.62
N ALA A 375 26.64 -5.34 1.87
CA ALA A 375 26.77 -5.90 3.22
C ALA A 375 27.93 -5.28 3.99
N GLU A 376 29.12 -5.27 3.39
CA GLU A 376 30.32 -4.69 4.00
C GLU A 376 30.16 -3.18 4.26
N ALA A 377 29.50 -2.47 3.33
CA ALA A 377 29.25 -1.04 3.48
C ALA A 377 28.30 -0.75 4.66
N ALA A 378 27.24 -1.55 4.80
CA ALA A 378 26.28 -1.46 5.89
C ALA A 378 26.94 -1.79 7.25
N GLU A 379 27.66 -2.91 7.35
CA GLU A 379 28.42 -3.28 8.56
C GLU A 379 29.36 -2.16 9.01
N LYS A 380 30.11 -1.59 8.05
CA LYS A 380 31.08 -0.53 8.33
C LYS A 380 30.42 0.77 8.76
N VAL A 381 29.33 1.18 8.11
CA VAL A 381 28.67 2.46 8.46
C VAL A 381 27.95 2.35 9.81
N VAL A 382 27.33 1.21 10.11
CA VAL A 382 26.72 0.95 11.43
C VAL A 382 27.78 0.94 12.51
N ALA A 383 28.92 0.26 12.28
CA ALA A 383 30.03 0.28 13.22
C ALA A 383 30.61 1.70 13.44
N ALA A 384 30.62 2.53 12.39
CA ALA A 384 31.16 3.89 12.44
C ALA A 384 30.32 4.88 13.27
N VAL A 385 29.02 4.63 13.45
CA VAL A 385 28.16 5.42 14.35
C VAL A 385 28.46 5.13 15.83
N GLY A 386 29.09 3.98 16.13
CA GLY A 386 29.23 3.47 17.50
C GLY A 386 27.93 2.81 17.97
N LYS A 387 28.01 1.96 19.02
CA LYS A 387 26.79 1.36 19.60
C LYS A 387 25.85 2.49 20.04
N PRO A 388 24.54 2.39 19.75
CA PRO A 388 23.58 3.40 20.16
C PRO A 388 23.65 3.62 21.66
N ASP A 389 23.76 4.89 22.07
CA ASP A 389 23.71 5.29 23.46
C ASP A 389 22.25 5.20 23.92
N HIS A 390 21.86 4.04 24.46
CA HIS A 390 20.53 3.83 25.06
C HIS A 390 20.44 4.44 26.46
N THR A 391 20.83 5.70 26.62
CA THR A 391 20.63 6.46 27.88
C THR A 391 19.60 7.55 27.64
N GLY A 392 18.32 7.20 27.75
CA GLY A 392 17.23 8.19 27.71
C GLY A 392 15.88 7.59 27.32
N GLY A 393 15.26 6.83 28.22
CA GLY A 393 13.88 6.36 28.10
C GLY A 393 13.77 4.86 28.37
N GLU A 394 13.44 4.49 29.60
CA GLU A 394 12.98 3.12 29.89
C GLU A 394 11.68 2.86 29.11
N MET A 395 11.73 1.87 28.21
CA MET A 395 10.59 1.02 27.89
C MET A 395 10.86 -0.37 28.47
N PRO A 396 9.84 -1.03 29.07
CA PRO A 396 10.05 -2.08 30.04
C PRO A 396 10.46 -3.40 29.39
N ALA A 397 11.54 -3.99 29.90
CA ALA A 397 11.83 -5.41 29.70
C ALA A 397 11.03 -6.24 30.71
N ALA A 398 10.11 -7.06 30.22
CA ALA A 398 9.44 -8.07 31.02
C ALA A 398 10.42 -9.23 31.31
N ALA A 399 10.91 -9.29 32.54
CA ALA A 399 11.49 -10.50 33.12
C ALA A 399 10.87 -10.71 34.51
N GLY A 400 10.18 -11.84 34.65
CA GLY A 400 9.39 -12.18 35.82
C GLY A 400 10.20 -12.33 37.10
N VAL A 401 9.58 -11.90 38.20
CA VAL A 401 10.00 -12.18 39.57
C VAL A 401 8.98 -13.13 40.21
N ILE A 402 9.44 -14.27 40.71
CA ILE A 402 8.91 -14.85 41.95
C ILE A 402 10.05 -15.54 42.71
N ALA A 403 10.49 -14.90 43.80
CA ALA A 403 10.50 -15.44 45.16
C ALA A 403 11.48 -14.66 46.05
N GLY A 404 10.99 -14.15 47.19
CA GLY A 404 11.84 -13.50 48.20
C GLY A 404 11.06 -12.71 49.25
N VAL A 405 10.27 -13.40 50.06
CA VAL A 405 9.62 -12.87 51.27
C VAL A 405 10.67 -12.44 52.30
N ALA A 406 10.56 -11.23 52.86
CA ALA A 406 10.56 -10.96 54.31
C ALA A 406 10.61 -9.46 54.63
N GLY A 407 9.60 -8.98 55.39
CA GLY A 407 9.88 -8.06 56.49
C GLY A 407 9.16 -6.70 56.52
N ARG A 408 8.13 -6.65 57.38
CA ARG A 408 7.72 -5.57 58.30
C ARG A 408 6.60 -4.59 57.88
N ASP A 409 5.51 -4.71 58.65
CA ASP A 409 4.41 -3.77 58.93
C ASP A 409 4.87 -2.41 59.54
N PRO A 410 3.97 -1.50 59.99
CA PRO A 410 2.91 -0.76 59.26
C PRO A 410 2.84 0.74 59.66
N VAL A 411 2.29 1.65 58.84
CA VAL A 411 1.74 2.96 59.31
C VAL A 411 0.63 3.44 58.34
N LYS A 412 -0.66 3.35 58.72
CA LYS A 412 -1.62 4.43 59.11
C LYS A 412 -1.73 5.61 58.13
N THR A 413 -2.81 5.67 57.33
CA THR A 413 -4.09 6.42 57.50
C THR A 413 -3.97 7.93 57.40
N ASP A 414 -4.77 8.53 56.50
CA ASP A 414 -5.69 9.68 56.71
C ASP A 414 -6.23 10.11 55.33
N SER A 415 -7.51 9.86 54.98
CA SER A 415 -8.76 10.57 55.33
C SER A 415 -9.00 11.86 54.53
N HIS A 416 -10.08 11.84 53.72
CA HIS A 416 -11.16 12.84 53.56
C HIS A 416 -11.75 12.75 52.14
N ASP A 417 -12.94 12.15 52.01
CA ASP A 417 -14.27 12.80 51.97
C ASP A 417 -14.49 13.58 50.66
N ALA A 418 -15.28 13.03 49.73
CA ALA A 418 -16.74 13.26 49.58
C ALA A 418 -17.02 14.62 48.92
N THR A 419 -17.82 14.77 47.86
CA THR A 419 -19.19 14.29 47.68
C THR A 419 -19.64 14.44 46.22
N THR A 420 -20.49 13.51 45.82
CA THR A 420 -21.41 13.49 44.69
C THR A 420 -22.53 14.54 44.81
N ALA A 421 -23.06 15.02 43.68
CA ALA A 421 -24.49 15.31 43.52
C ALA A 421 -24.88 15.47 42.03
N ALA A 422 -25.86 14.66 41.62
CA ALA A 422 -26.63 14.80 40.39
C ALA A 422 -27.92 15.61 40.66
N VAL A 423 -28.69 15.89 39.60
CA VAL A 423 -30.18 15.92 39.48
C VAL A 423 -30.75 17.17 38.74
N ALA A 424 -31.15 16.91 37.49
CA ALA A 424 -32.47 17.15 36.85
C ALA A 424 -32.95 18.55 36.33
N PRO A 425 -33.92 18.55 35.36
CA PRO A 425 -34.20 19.63 34.39
C PRO A 425 -35.58 20.33 34.56
N LEU A 426 -35.84 21.41 33.81
CA LEU A 426 -37.18 22.03 33.59
C LEU A 426 -37.08 22.90 32.29
N ALA A 427 -37.84 22.71 31.20
CA ALA A 427 -39.28 22.90 30.90
C ALA A 427 -39.66 24.29 30.29
N ALA A 428 -40.11 24.22 29.03
CA ALA A 428 -41.12 24.98 28.25
C ALA A 428 -41.52 26.44 28.55
N ALA A 429 -41.59 27.25 27.48
CA ALA A 429 -42.65 28.25 27.23
C ALA A 429 -42.82 28.52 25.71
N ALA A 430 -44.08 28.71 25.28
CA ALA A 430 -44.54 29.00 23.91
C ALA A 430 -45.17 30.42 23.84
N PRO A 431 -45.96 30.81 22.81
CA PRO A 431 -45.59 31.33 21.49
C PRO A 431 -46.11 32.78 21.25
N VAL A 432 -45.70 33.46 20.17
CA VAL A 432 -46.37 34.69 19.67
C VAL A 432 -46.55 34.65 18.14
N ALA A 433 -47.66 35.24 17.72
CA ALA A 433 -48.46 35.05 16.52
C ALA A 433 -47.97 35.69 15.20
N ALA A 434 -48.68 35.28 14.15
CA ALA A 434 -48.55 35.58 12.74
C ALA A 434 -48.90 37.02 12.29
N ALA A 435 -48.34 37.42 11.15
CA ALA A 435 -48.97 38.32 10.18
C ALA A 435 -48.49 37.95 8.75
N ALA A 436 -49.42 37.92 7.80
CA ALA A 436 -49.23 37.72 6.36
C ALA A 436 -49.67 39.01 5.60
N PRO A 437 -49.80 39.01 4.25
CA PRO A 437 -48.74 39.11 3.23
C PRO A 437 -48.85 40.44 2.43
N VAL A 438 -47.82 40.81 1.64
CA VAL A 438 -47.95 41.83 0.59
C VAL A 438 -47.26 41.37 -0.70
N ALA A 439 -47.96 41.60 -1.81
CA ALA A 439 -47.74 41.06 -3.14
C ALA A 439 -46.70 41.83 -3.99
N ALA A 440 -46.16 41.06 -4.95
CA ALA A 440 -45.68 41.37 -6.30
C ALA A 440 -45.38 42.83 -6.73
N GLN A 441 -44.22 43.02 -7.38
CA GLN A 441 -44.13 43.70 -8.68
C GLN A 441 -42.80 43.38 -9.40
N ALA A 442 -42.87 43.38 -10.72
CA ALA A 442 -41.88 42.91 -11.69
C ALA A 442 -41.25 44.07 -12.49
N VAL A 443 -39.95 43.95 -12.83
CA VAL A 443 -39.27 44.37 -14.10
C VAL A 443 -39.17 45.91 -14.35
N PRO A 444 -38.05 46.50 -14.88
CA PRO A 444 -37.33 46.04 -16.08
C PRO A 444 -35.79 46.15 -16.16
N VAL A 445 -35.32 45.41 -17.17
CA VAL A 445 -34.04 45.44 -17.90
C VAL A 445 -33.71 46.84 -18.46
N PRO A 446 -32.42 47.13 -18.69
CA PRO A 446 -32.05 47.70 -19.99
C PRO A 446 -30.88 46.96 -20.65
N ALA A 447 -30.96 46.92 -21.98
CA ALA A 447 -30.03 46.30 -22.90
C ALA A 447 -28.96 47.29 -23.42
N ALA A 448 -27.87 46.68 -23.91
CA ALA A 448 -27.00 47.09 -25.02
C ALA A 448 -26.05 48.30 -24.85
N ALA A 449 -24.75 48.03 -25.05
CA ALA A 449 -24.00 48.59 -26.17
C ALA A 449 -22.70 47.80 -26.42
N ALA A 450 -22.52 47.42 -27.68
CA ALA A 450 -21.33 46.80 -28.25
C ALA A 450 -20.23 47.84 -28.51
N HIS A 451 -18.98 47.37 -28.62
CA HIS A 451 -17.97 48.03 -29.44
C HIS A 451 -17.08 47.00 -30.13
N ASP A 452 -17.15 47.01 -31.46
CA ASP A 452 -16.21 46.41 -32.40
C ASP A 452 -14.82 47.05 -32.31
N ALA A 453 -13.79 46.25 -32.57
CA ALA A 453 -12.72 46.60 -33.51
C ALA A 453 -11.97 45.34 -33.96
N ALA A 454 -12.10 45.05 -35.25
CA ALA A 454 -11.39 44.03 -36.01
C ALA A 454 -9.99 44.51 -36.44
N HIS A 455 -9.08 43.55 -36.69
CA HIS A 455 -8.03 43.47 -37.74
C HIS A 455 -7.23 42.20 -37.45
N GLY A 456 -6.85 41.30 -38.36
CA GLY A 456 -6.96 41.18 -39.81
C GLY A 456 -6.20 39.90 -40.24
N HIS A 457 -6.69 39.29 -41.32
CA HIS A 457 -6.21 38.13 -42.10
C HIS A 457 -4.72 37.72 -42.09
N HIS A 458 -4.46 36.41 -42.19
CA HIS A 458 -3.98 35.80 -43.44
C HIS A 458 -4.14 34.26 -43.51
N ASP A 459 -4.27 33.79 -44.73
CA ASP A 459 -4.81 32.52 -45.23
C ASP A 459 -3.78 31.37 -45.38
N ASP A 460 -4.35 30.22 -45.75
CA ASP A 460 -3.83 29.15 -46.63
C ASP A 460 -2.95 28.03 -46.02
N ASN A 461 -3.53 26.82 -45.96
CA ASN A 461 -3.13 25.71 -46.85
C ASN A 461 -4.10 24.51 -46.74
N ASP A 462 -4.69 24.18 -47.87
CA ASP A 462 -5.50 22.99 -48.19
C ASP A 462 -4.65 21.92 -48.91
N GLU A 463 -5.19 20.70 -48.97
CA GLU A 463 -4.87 19.51 -49.80
C GLU A 463 -4.04 18.34 -49.19
N PRO A 464 -4.24 17.08 -49.65
CA PRO A 464 -5.49 16.43 -50.10
C PRO A 464 -5.66 14.96 -49.61
N ALA A 465 -6.87 14.41 -49.74
CA ALA A 465 -7.21 12.99 -49.51
C ALA A 465 -7.01 12.12 -50.77
N PRO A 466 -6.54 10.85 -50.69
CA PRO A 466 -6.46 9.98 -51.85
C PRO A 466 -7.68 9.05 -51.99
N ALA A 467 -8.11 8.87 -53.24
CA ALA A 467 -9.09 7.88 -53.67
C ALA A 467 -8.55 6.44 -53.56
N GLY A 468 -9.38 5.49 -53.13
CA GLY A 468 -9.03 4.08 -52.98
C GLY A 468 -10.23 3.12 -52.94
N THR A 469 -10.63 2.67 -54.12
CA THR A 469 -11.24 1.38 -54.53
C THR A 469 -12.43 0.75 -53.77
N TRP A 470 -13.50 0.55 -54.54
CA TRP A 470 -14.76 -0.15 -54.23
C TRP A 470 -14.61 -1.61 -53.72
N TRP A 471 -13.42 -2.22 -53.86
CA TRP A 471 -13.16 -3.60 -53.47
C TRP A 471 -13.02 -3.81 -51.95
N GLY A 472 -12.59 -2.79 -51.20
CA GLY A 472 -12.44 -2.87 -49.73
C GLY A 472 -13.77 -2.96 -48.97
N LYS A 473 -14.82 -2.28 -49.46
CA LYS A 473 -16.16 -2.33 -48.85
C LYS A 473 -16.87 -3.66 -49.11
N ALA A 474 -16.59 -4.31 -50.24
CA ALA A 474 -17.17 -5.62 -50.57
C ALA A 474 -16.59 -6.76 -49.71
N LEU A 475 -15.27 -6.74 -49.42
CA LEU A 475 -14.65 -7.72 -48.52
C LEU A 475 -15.11 -7.57 -47.07
N TRP A 476 -15.34 -6.34 -46.62
CA TRP A 476 -15.81 -6.08 -45.26
C TRP A 476 -17.27 -6.55 -45.06
N LEU A 477 -18.15 -6.32 -46.03
CA LEU A 477 -19.54 -6.82 -45.98
C LEU A 477 -19.63 -8.35 -46.03
N ALA A 478 -18.75 -9.02 -46.78
CA ALA A 478 -18.68 -10.48 -46.82
C ALA A 478 -18.22 -11.09 -45.47
N ALA A 479 -17.28 -10.43 -44.77
CA ALA A 479 -16.83 -10.84 -43.45
C ALA A 479 -17.93 -10.68 -42.38
N VAL A 480 -18.69 -9.59 -42.43
CA VAL A 480 -19.83 -9.34 -41.51
C VAL A 480 -20.96 -10.36 -41.75
N ALA A 481 -21.23 -10.73 -43.00
CA ALA A 481 -22.24 -11.74 -43.33
C ALA A 481 -21.86 -13.16 -42.85
N LEU A 482 -20.58 -13.53 -42.89
CA LEU A 482 -20.09 -14.83 -42.40
C LEU A 482 -20.16 -14.95 -40.87
N VAL A 483 -19.92 -13.86 -40.14
CA VAL A 483 -20.06 -13.82 -38.68
C VAL A 483 -21.53 -13.87 -38.25
N ALA A 484 -22.43 -13.20 -38.98
CA ALA A 484 -23.87 -13.28 -38.73
C ALA A 484 -24.44 -14.69 -38.99
N LEU A 485 -23.94 -15.41 -40.01
CA LEU A 485 -24.34 -16.79 -40.30
C LEU A 485 -23.85 -17.79 -39.24
N ALA A 486 -22.71 -17.53 -38.60
CA ALA A 486 -22.18 -18.34 -37.51
C ALA A 486 -22.99 -18.17 -36.21
N LEU A 487 -23.46 -16.95 -35.93
CA LEU A 487 -24.29 -16.65 -34.76
C LEU A 487 -25.72 -17.19 -34.89
N LEU A 488 -26.28 -17.23 -36.11
CA LEU A 488 -27.60 -17.81 -36.38
C LEU A 488 -27.65 -19.35 -36.32
N ARG A 489 -26.51 -20.05 -36.27
CA ARG A 489 -26.44 -21.52 -36.09
C ARG A 489 -26.35 -21.96 -34.63
N MET A 490 -26.17 -21.04 -33.67
CA MET A 490 -26.03 -21.39 -32.24
C MET A 490 -27.32 -21.21 -31.42
N CYS A 491 -28.44 -20.79 -32.03
CA CYS A 491 -29.73 -20.67 -31.35
C CYS A 491 -30.84 -21.48 -32.06
N GLY A 492 -31.12 -22.66 -31.51
CA GLY A 492 -32.32 -23.48 -31.75
C GLY A 492 -32.14 -24.79 -30.97
N GLN A 493 -33.01 -25.27 -30.09
CA GLN A 493 -34.45 -25.07 -29.91
C GLN A 493 -34.84 -25.26 -28.42
N ALA A 494 -36.03 -24.77 -28.07
CA ALA A 494 -36.76 -24.86 -26.79
C ALA A 494 -37.58 -26.18 -26.68
N PRO A 495 -38.65 -26.30 -25.85
CA PRO A 495 -38.80 -26.21 -24.36
C PRO A 495 -39.60 -27.40 -23.75
N VAL A 496 -39.58 -27.65 -22.42
CA VAL A 496 -40.72 -28.26 -21.65
C VAL A 496 -40.68 -27.92 -20.13
N GLU A 497 -41.61 -27.05 -19.72
CA GLU A 497 -42.61 -27.05 -18.61
C GLU A 497 -42.51 -27.78 -17.22
N VAL A 498 -42.66 -26.96 -16.14
CA VAL A 498 -43.41 -27.00 -14.81
C VAL A 498 -43.19 -28.14 -13.76
N PRO A 499 -43.51 -27.98 -12.43
CA PRO A 499 -44.21 -26.89 -11.73
C PRO A 499 -43.71 -26.43 -10.32
N VAL A 500 -44.36 -25.35 -9.85
CA VAL A 500 -44.31 -24.70 -8.53
C VAL A 500 -45.12 -25.46 -7.47
N THR A 501 -44.62 -25.53 -6.22
CA THR A 501 -45.45 -25.64 -5.00
C THR A 501 -44.91 -24.78 -3.85
N ALA A 502 -45.84 -24.24 -3.06
CA ALA A 502 -45.66 -23.30 -1.94
C ALA A 502 -45.60 -24.04 -0.58
N PRO A 503 -45.41 -23.34 0.57
CA PRO A 503 -44.75 -23.86 1.77
C PRO A 503 -45.67 -24.55 2.79
N VAL A 504 -45.08 -25.30 3.72
CA VAL A 504 -45.76 -25.88 4.90
C VAL A 504 -45.08 -25.40 6.20
N ALA A 505 -45.90 -25.08 7.20
CA ALA A 505 -45.58 -24.48 8.49
C ALA A 505 -45.47 -25.48 9.66
N SER A 506 -44.80 -25.03 10.74
CA SER A 506 -44.94 -25.36 12.20
C SER A 506 -44.74 -26.83 12.65
N GLU A 507 -44.22 -27.23 13.82
CA GLU A 507 -43.73 -26.71 15.13
C GLU A 507 -43.24 -27.98 15.93
N PRO A 508 -42.96 -27.99 17.27
CA PRO A 508 -41.82 -27.53 18.07
C PRO A 508 -41.14 -28.70 18.87
N VAL A 509 -40.46 -28.39 20.01
CA VAL A 509 -39.98 -29.29 21.13
C VAL A 509 -38.48 -29.69 21.03
N ALA A 510 -37.60 -29.60 22.05
CA ALA A 510 -37.65 -29.23 23.47
C ALA A 510 -36.25 -28.76 23.94
N ALA A 511 -36.25 -27.94 25.00
CA ALA A 511 -35.09 -27.60 25.80
C ALA A 511 -34.51 -28.81 26.56
N ALA A 512 -33.18 -28.91 26.58
CA ALA A 512 -32.44 -29.69 27.58
C ALA A 512 -31.27 -28.84 28.10
N SER A 513 -31.20 -28.80 29.43
CA SER A 513 -30.38 -27.99 30.33
C SER A 513 -28.86 -28.15 30.19
N GLU A 514 -28.16 -27.03 30.32
CA GLU A 514 -26.72 -26.97 30.62
C GLU A 514 -26.37 -27.67 31.94
N PRO A 515 -25.18 -28.29 32.04
CA PRO A 515 -24.45 -28.34 33.30
C PRO A 515 -23.40 -27.23 33.32
N ALA A 516 -23.58 -26.28 34.23
CA ALA A 516 -22.53 -25.37 34.66
C ALA A 516 -21.37 -26.18 35.29
N SER A 517 -20.13 -25.88 34.90
CA SER A 517 -18.95 -26.34 35.65
C SER A 517 -17.77 -25.37 35.50
N ALA A 518 -17.64 -24.54 36.54
CA ALA A 518 -16.40 -24.04 37.14
C ALA A 518 -15.35 -23.34 36.24
N ALA A 519 -15.40 -22.00 36.26
CA ALA A 519 -14.21 -21.19 35.97
C ALA A 519 -13.14 -21.45 37.03
N ALA A 520 -12.02 -22.06 36.62
CA ALA A 520 -10.81 -22.17 37.42
C ALA A 520 -10.05 -20.83 37.41
N PRO A 521 -9.32 -20.48 38.49
CA PRO A 521 -8.61 -19.21 38.58
C PRO A 521 -7.47 -19.14 37.55
N VAL A 522 -7.52 -18.12 36.69
CA VAL A 522 -6.48 -17.83 35.70
C VAL A 522 -5.27 -17.22 36.42
N ALA A 523 -4.30 -18.06 36.74
CA ALA A 523 -2.98 -17.65 37.23
C ALA A 523 -1.89 -18.63 36.79
N ALA A 524 -1.76 -18.85 35.47
CA ALA A 524 -0.58 -19.41 34.82
C ALA A 524 -0.58 -18.98 33.35
N GLY A 525 0.52 -18.42 32.85
CA GLY A 525 0.64 -17.97 31.47
C GLY A 525 0.41 -19.10 30.45
N LEU A 526 -0.13 -18.75 29.28
CA LEU A 526 -0.45 -19.69 28.20
C LEU A 526 0.82 -20.40 27.72
N HIS A 527 0.79 -21.74 27.65
CA HIS A 527 1.90 -22.56 27.17
C HIS A 527 1.35 -23.78 26.44
N PHE A 528 1.86 -24.06 25.24
CA PHE A 528 1.37 -25.08 24.33
C PHE A 528 2.24 -26.34 24.29
N GLY A 529 3.46 -26.28 24.81
CA GLY A 529 4.50 -27.30 24.55
C GLY A 529 5.21 -27.04 23.22
N ASP A 530 5.97 -28.03 22.73
CA ASP A 530 6.80 -27.91 21.54
C ASP A 530 6.45 -29.02 20.53
N TRP A 531 5.36 -28.86 19.79
CA TRP A 531 4.84 -29.88 18.87
C TRP A 531 4.40 -29.32 17.53
N LEU A 532 4.40 -30.16 16.49
CA LEU A 532 4.06 -29.84 15.12
C LEU A 532 2.87 -30.69 14.66
N ALA A 533 1.88 -30.03 14.05
CA ALA A 533 0.80 -30.67 13.32
C ALA A 533 0.97 -30.44 11.81
N ARG A 534 1.01 -31.53 11.03
CA ARG A 534 1.11 -31.51 9.56
C ARG A 534 0.16 -32.54 8.95
N VAL A 535 -0.54 -32.15 7.89
CA VAL A 535 -1.34 -33.08 7.09
C VAL A 535 -0.55 -33.49 5.85
N THR A 536 -0.52 -34.78 5.54
CA THR A 536 0.09 -35.31 4.31
C THR A 536 -0.75 -36.48 3.83
N ASP A 537 -1.19 -36.43 2.56
CA ASP A 537 -2.06 -37.43 1.95
C ASP A 537 -3.31 -37.76 2.78
N GLY A 538 -3.91 -36.73 3.39
CA GLY A 538 -5.12 -36.85 4.22
C GLY A 538 -4.88 -37.43 5.62
N LYS A 539 -3.64 -37.71 6.00
CA LYS A 539 -3.25 -38.16 7.35
C LYS A 539 -2.63 -37.02 8.15
N LEU A 540 -3.04 -36.88 9.40
CA LEU A 540 -2.47 -35.91 10.35
C LEU A 540 -1.30 -36.57 11.09
N THR A 541 -0.11 -35.99 10.98
CA THR A 541 1.04 -36.35 11.82
C THR A 541 1.17 -35.32 12.93
N LEU A 542 1.28 -35.82 14.17
CA LEU A 542 1.62 -35.03 15.35
C LEU A 542 3.01 -35.46 15.84
N GLU A 543 3.97 -34.55 15.82
CA GLU A 543 5.36 -34.83 16.21
C GLU A 543 5.91 -33.78 17.17
N GLY A 544 6.93 -34.15 17.95
CA GLY A 544 7.58 -33.24 18.91
C GLY A 544 7.38 -33.66 20.38
N LYS A 545 7.34 -32.68 21.27
CA LYS A 545 7.38 -32.85 22.72
C LYS A 545 6.21 -32.18 23.42
N VAL A 546 5.64 -32.88 24.39
CA VAL A 546 4.57 -32.40 25.27
C VAL A 546 4.94 -32.62 26.74
N ALA A 547 4.40 -31.79 27.62
CA ALA A 547 4.84 -31.74 29.02
C ALA A 547 4.49 -32.99 29.84
N ASP A 548 3.35 -33.62 29.55
CA ASP A 548 2.90 -34.82 30.24
C ASP A 548 1.98 -35.69 29.36
N GLN A 549 1.65 -36.88 29.86
CA GLN A 549 0.79 -37.83 29.16
C GLN A 549 -0.62 -37.28 28.94
N SER A 550 -1.13 -36.48 29.87
CA SER A 550 -2.46 -35.87 29.74
C SER A 550 -2.52 -34.90 28.55
N ALA A 551 -1.48 -34.10 28.34
CA ALA A 551 -1.36 -33.24 27.17
C ALA A 551 -1.29 -34.03 25.87
N LYS A 552 -0.52 -35.13 25.86
CA LYS A 552 -0.45 -36.04 24.72
C LYS A 552 -1.82 -36.63 24.37
N ASP A 553 -2.53 -37.14 25.37
CA ASP A 553 -3.83 -37.79 25.20
C ASP A 553 -4.88 -36.80 24.68
N LEU A 554 -4.86 -35.54 25.13
CA LEU A 554 -5.76 -34.49 24.64
C LEU A 554 -5.54 -34.15 23.16
N LEU A 555 -4.28 -33.99 22.74
CA LEU A 555 -3.93 -33.76 21.33
C LEU A 555 -4.36 -34.93 20.45
N LEU A 556 -4.05 -36.16 20.87
CA LEU A 556 -4.41 -37.36 20.14
C LEU A 556 -5.92 -37.59 20.09
N ALA A 557 -6.65 -37.30 21.17
CA ALA A 557 -8.11 -37.42 21.20
C ALA A 557 -8.77 -36.46 20.21
N ALA A 558 -8.41 -35.17 20.25
CA ALA A 558 -8.95 -34.16 19.34
C ALA A 558 -8.56 -34.44 17.88
N ALA A 559 -7.32 -34.86 17.63
CA ALA A 559 -6.88 -35.27 16.30
C ALA A 559 -7.66 -36.48 15.77
N THR A 560 -7.85 -37.49 16.62
CA THR A 560 -8.58 -38.71 16.29
C THR A 560 -10.06 -38.44 16.03
N GLU A 561 -10.67 -37.53 16.77
CA GLU A 561 -12.05 -37.09 16.54
C GLU A 561 -12.23 -36.51 15.13
N LYS A 562 -11.27 -35.69 14.66
CA LYS A 562 -11.38 -35.00 13.37
C LYS A 562 -10.90 -35.82 12.18
N PHE A 563 -9.82 -36.58 12.31
CA PHE A 563 -9.21 -37.34 11.21
C PHE A 563 -9.57 -38.83 11.21
N GLY A 564 -10.03 -39.38 12.34
CA GLY A 564 -10.24 -40.81 12.54
C GLY A 564 -8.96 -41.55 12.92
N ALA A 565 -9.07 -42.58 13.76
CA ALA A 565 -7.91 -43.27 14.36
C ALA A 565 -6.94 -43.87 13.33
N GLY A 566 -7.43 -44.27 12.15
CA GLY A 566 -6.58 -44.81 11.07
C GLY A 566 -5.77 -43.75 10.29
N ASN A 567 -6.02 -42.46 10.54
CA ASN A 567 -5.43 -41.34 9.81
C ASN A 567 -4.63 -40.39 10.71
N VAL A 568 -4.39 -40.75 11.97
CA VAL A 568 -3.54 -39.99 12.89
C VAL A 568 -2.24 -40.78 13.13
N ILE A 569 -1.11 -40.13 12.88
CA ILE A 569 0.23 -40.67 13.12
C ILE A 569 0.78 -39.98 14.37
N ASP A 570 0.89 -40.74 15.46
CA ASP A 570 1.46 -40.28 16.72
C ASP A 570 2.98 -40.44 16.72
N GLN A 571 3.70 -39.32 16.76
CA GLN A 571 5.14 -39.23 16.98
C GLN A 571 5.46 -38.27 18.14
N LEU A 572 4.49 -38.00 19.01
CA LEU A 572 4.70 -37.15 20.18
C LEU A 572 5.47 -37.90 21.27
N THR A 573 6.37 -37.20 21.93
CA THR A 573 7.11 -37.70 23.09
C THR A 573 6.79 -36.85 24.32
N VAL A 574 6.86 -37.46 25.51
CA VAL A 574 6.64 -36.74 26.77
C VAL A 574 7.98 -36.26 27.31
N ASP A 575 8.08 -34.96 27.55
CA ASP A 575 9.23 -34.29 28.16
C ASP A 575 8.79 -33.49 29.38
N ALA A 576 8.96 -34.09 30.56
CA ALA A 576 8.54 -33.50 31.84
C ALA A 576 9.33 -32.24 32.26
N SER A 577 10.37 -31.86 31.50
CA SER A 577 11.06 -30.58 31.69
C SER A 577 10.30 -29.39 31.10
N LEU A 578 9.34 -29.63 30.21
CA LEU A 578 8.50 -28.58 29.64
C LEU A 578 7.47 -28.10 30.66
N PRO A 579 7.16 -26.78 30.69
CA PRO A 579 6.05 -26.25 31.47
C PRO A 579 4.74 -26.97 31.13
N LYS A 580 3.95 -27.31 32.16
CA LYS A 580 2.64 -27.93 31.96
C LYS A 580 1.78 -27.05 31.08
N ALA A 581 1.31 -27.61 29.98
CA ALA A 581 0.50 -26.88 29.03
C ALA A 581 -0.86 -26.57 29.65
N ASN A 582 -1.29 -25.31 29.55
CA ASN A 582 -2.65 -24.93 29.90
C ASN A 582 -3.51 -24.99 28.63
N LEU A 583 -4.01 -26.19 28.34
CA LEU A 583 -4.64 -26.53 27.07
C LEU A 583 -6.11 -26.06 27.04
N GLY A 584 -6.36 -24.76 27.26
CA GLY A 584 -7.62 -24.08 26.88
C GLY A 584 -7.80 -23.99 25.36
N LEU A 585 -7.31 -25.00 24.64
CA LEU A 585 -7.13 -25.02 23.22
C LEU A 585 -8.41 -25.49 22.54
N ARG A 586 -8.94 -24.70 21.59
CA ARG A 586 -9.94 -25.20 20.62
C ARG A 586 -9.30 -26.11 19.57
N LEU A 587 -8.66 -27.20 20.02
CA LEU A 587 -7.95 -28.19 19.20
C LEU A 587 -8.84 -28.79 18.10
N GLY A 588 -10.13 -29.01 18.40
CA GLY A 588 -11.08 -29.50 17.41
C GLY A 588 -11.22 -28.57 16.21
N GLU A 589 -11.28 -27.26 16.43
CA GLU A 589 -11.38 -26.27 15.34
C GLU A 589 -10.08 -26.13 14.57
N LEU A 590 -8.95 -26.17 15.27
CA LEU A 590 -7.63 -26.21 14.64
C LEU A 590 -7.48 -27.42 13.72
N PHE A 591 -7.88 -28.60 14.18
CA PHE A 591 -7.78 -29.83 13.39
C PHE A 591 -8.82 -29.89 12.25
N ASP A 592 -10.03 -29.37 12.44
CA ASP A 592 -11.00 -29.19 11.35
C ASP A 592 -10.45 -28.26 10.27
N TRP A 593 -9.80 -27.17 10.66
CA TRP A 593 -9.18 -26.24 9.73
C TRP A 593 -7.98 -26.86 9.01
N LEU A 594 -7.09 -27.56 9.72
CA LEU A 594 -5.96 -28.28 9.11
C LEU A 594 -6.45 -29.36 8.13
N LYS A 595 -7.58 -30.01 8.41
CA LYS A 595 -8.20 -30.99 7.52
C LYS A 595 -8.70 -30.34 6.22
N ALA A 596 -9.23 -29.13 6.31
CA ALA A 596 -9.65 -28.34 5.14
C ALA A 596 -8.47 -27.72 4.37
N ASN A 597 -7.31 -27.58 5.00
CA ASN A 597 -6.13 -26.88 4.46
C ASN A 597 -4.88 -27.76 4.60
N ALA A 598 -4.85 -28.87 3.86
CA ALA A 598 -3.84 -29.92 4.03
C ALA A 598 -2.39 -29.48 3.75
N SER A 599 -2.18 -28.37 3.04
CA SER A 599 -0.85 -27.80 2.76
C SER A 599 -0.31 -26.92 3.90
N ALA A 600 -1.09 -26.73 4.97
CA ALA A 600 -0.73 -25.95 6.14
C ALA A 600 -0.06 -26.80 7.22
N THR A 601 0.79 -26.14 8.01
CA THR A 601 1.33 -26.71 9.25
C THR A 601 1.17 -25.74 10.40
N VAL A 602 1.01 -26.27 11.61
CA VAL A 602 0.98 -25.46 12.85
C VAL A 602 2.04 -26.01 13.80
N GLN A 603 3.02 -25.19 14.14
CA GLN A 603 4.04 -25.46 15.14
C GLN A 603 3.69 -24.71 16.42
N ALA A 604 3.46 -25.44 17.50
CA ALA A 604 3.45 -24.89 18.84
C ALA A 604 4.88 -24.86 19.40
N ALA A 605 5.24 -23.74 20.02
CA ALA A 605 6.46 -23.61 20.82
C ALA A 605 6.25 -22.59 21.94
N GLY A 606 6.33 -23.00 23.21
CA GLY A 606 6.06 -22.11 24.33
C GLY A 606 4.65 -21.49 24.27
N SER A 607 4.53 -20.16 24.23
CA SER A 607 3.27 -19.42 24.03
C SER A 607 2.98 -19.07 22.57
N LYS A 608 3.77 -19.61 21.62
CA LYS A 608 3.76 -19.24 20.21
C LYS A 608 3.14 -20.34 19.35
N LEU A 609 2.34 -19.94 18.37
CA LEU A 609 1.81 -20.78 17.29
C LEU A 609 2.33 -20.24 15.96
N ALA A 610 3.28 -20.96 15.36
CA ALA A 610 3.81 -20.63 14.05
C ALA A 610 3.06 -21.39 12.95
N LEU A 611 2.48 -20.64 12.02
CA LEU A 611 1.89 -21.15 10.80
C LEU A 611 2.96 -21.31 9.73
N GLY A 612 2.93 -22.44 9.05
CA GLY A 612 3.81 -22.74 7.92
C GLY A 612 3.07 -23.44 6.80
N GLY A 613 3.79 -23.72 5.72
CA GLY A 613 3.23 -24.38 4.54
C GLY A 613 2.80 -23.41 3.44
N ALA A 614 2.16 -23.95 2.40
CA ALA A 614 1.71 -23.19 1.24
C ALA A 614 0.29 -22.67 1.49
N LEU A 615 0.16 -21.38 1.81
CA LEU A 615 -1.11 -20.71 2.09
C LEU A 615 -1.19 -19.40 1.31
N GLY A 616 -2.35 -19.12 0.72
CA GLY A 616 -2.61 -17.85 0.01
C GLY A 616 -2.84 -16.70 0.99
N GLU A 617 -2.51 -15.47 0.58
CA GLU A 617 -2.55 -14.27 1.45
C GLU A 617 -3.89 -14.05 2.16
N ALA A 618 -5.00 -14.24 1.45
CA ALA A 618 -6.35 -14.10 2.01
C ALA A 618 -6.62 -15.09 3.15
N LEU A 619 -6.07 -16.31 3.04
CA LEU A 619 -6.24 -17.35 4.05
C LEU A 619 -5.33 -17.11 5.26
N ILE A 620 -4.14 -16.52 5.08
CA ILE A 620 -3.20 -16.20 6.17
C ILE A 620 -3.83 -15.23 7.17
N GLY A 621 -4.46 -14.15 6.69
CA GLY A 621 -5.13 -13.18 7.55
C GLY A 621 -6.28 -13.79 8.34
N ASP A 622 -7.12 -14.57 7.66
CA ASP A 622 -8.27 -15.28 8.25
C ASP A 622 -7.83 -16.28 9.34
N ILE A 623 -6.84 -17.14 9.05
CA ILE A 623 -6.36 -18.12 10.04
C ILE A 623 -5.59 -17.45 11.18
N ALA A 624 -4.82 -16.39 10.94
CA ALA A 624 -4.12 -15.69 12.01
C ALA A 624 -5.11 -15.04 13.00
N GLY A 625 -6.24 -14.51 12.50
CA GLY A 625 -7.34 -14.03 13.32
C GLY A 625 -8.01 -15.16 14.11
N LYS A 626 -8.31 -16.28 13.45
CA LYS A 626 -8.90 -17.47 14.07
C LYS A 626 -8.01 -18.06 15.17
N LEU A 627 -6.71 -18.22 14.93
CA LEU A 627 -5.77 -18.71 15.95
C LEU A 627 -5.76 -17.81 17.19
N ARG A 628 -5.75 -16.49 17.03
CA ARG A 628 -5.82 -15.55 18.17
C ARG A 628 -7.15 -15.66 18.93
N GLY A 629 -8.26 -15.93 18.24
CA GLY A 629 -9.58 -16.12 18.84
C GLY A 629 -9.77 -17.50 19.50
N TRP A 630 -9.20 -18.55 18.90
CA TRP A 630 -9.21 -19.92 19.44
C TRP A 630 -8.27 -20.07 20.63
N PHE A 631 -7.22 -19.26 20.67
CA PHE A 631 -6.13 -19.33 21.64
C PHE A 631 -5.82 -17.92 22.16
N GLU A 632 -6.68 -17.42 23.03
CA GLU A 632 -6.53 -16.08 23.63
C GLU A 632 -5.18 -15.95 24.36
N GLY A 633 -4.39 -14.95 23.96
CA GLY A 633 -3.03 -14.73 24.49
C GLY A 633 -1.90 -15.46 23.74
N ALA A 634 -2.20 -16.19 22.66
CA ALA A 634 -1.19 -16.82 21.81
C ALA A 634 -0.43 -15.80 20.95
N GLU A 635 0.88 -15.94 20.88
CA GLU A 635 1.68 -15.25 19.86
C GLU A 635 1.57 -16.02 18.54
N VAL A 636 0.95 -15.43 17.52
CA VAL A 636 0.79 -16.06 16.20
C VAL A 636 1.84 -15.54 15.23
N ASP A 637 2.63 -16.45 14.68
CA ASP A 637 3.70 -16.15 13.72
C ASP A 637 3.39 -16.77 12.36
N VAL A 638 3.45 -15.94 11.32
CA VAL A 638 3.18 -16.33 9.93
C VAL A 638 4.42 -16.19 9.03
N SER A 639 5.58 -15.87 9.59
CA SER A 639 6.83 -15.64 8.85
C SER A 639 7.33 -16.88 8.09
N ALA A 640 6.91 -18.08 8.51
CA ALA A 640 7.23 -19.34 7.84
C ALA A 640 6.27 -19.66 6.67
N VAL A 641 5.23 -18.84 6.44
CA VAL A 641 4.33 -18.98 5.29
C VAL A 641 4.94 -18.29 4.07
N LYS A 642 4.85 -18.95 2.91
CA LYS A 642 5.34 -18.40 1.63
C LYS A 642 4.18 -18.19 0.65
N PRO A 643 3.52 -17.02 0.64
CA PRO A 643 2.35 -16.78 -0.22
C PRO A 643 2.65 -16.84 -1.72
N GLU A 644 3.87 -16.46 -2.10
CA GLU A 644 4.36 -16.51 -3.49
C GLU A 644 4.31 -17.93 -4.07
N VAL A 645 4.50 -18.96 -3.23
CA VAL A 645 4.41 -20.38 -3.63
C VAL A 645 2.99 -20.74 -4.07
N MET A 646 1.97 -20.27 -3.34
CA MET A 646 0.57 -20.51 -3.70
C MET A 646 0.17 -19.74 -4.96
N LYS A 647 0.62 -18.48 -5.08
CA LYS A 647 0.40 -17.67 -6.28
C LYS A 647 1.02 -18.32 -7.52
N ALA A 648 2.23 -18.86 -7.40
CA ALA A 648 2.89 -19.62 -8.45
C ALA A 648 2.13 -20.92 -8.78
N ALA A 649 1.67 -21.66 -7.76
CA ALA A 649 0.87 -22.86 -7.93
C ALA A 649 -0.49 -22.60 -8.59
N ASP A 650 -1.16 -21.49 -8.26
CA ASP A 650 -2.42 -21.09 -8.86
C ASP A 650 -2.23 -20.62 -10.31
N ALA A 651 -1.14 -19.91 -10.61
CA ALA A 651 -0.77 -19.57 -11.99
C ALA A 651 -0.50 -20.82 -12.84
N LEU A 652 0.18 -21.81 -12.28
CA LEU A 652 0.38 -23.13 -12.87
C LEU A 652 -0.97 -23.82 -13.15
N LYS A 653 -1.86 -23.89 -12.16
CA LYS A 653 -3.22 -24.48 -12.30
C LYS A 653 -4.08 -23.71 -13.31
N ALA A 654 -3.88 -22.40 -13.46
CA ALA A 654 -4.59 -21.54 -14.41
C ALA A 654 -4.09 -21.67 -15.87
N GLY A 655 -3.11 -22.55 -16.14
CA GLY A 655 -2.69 -22.90 -17.49
C GLY A 655 -1.54 -22.05 -18.04
N VAL A 656 -0.75 -21.39 -17.18
CA VAL A 656 0.53 -20.80 -17.59
C VAL A 656 1.50 -21.94 -17.96
N LYS A 657 1.90 -22.00 -19.23
CA LYS A 657 2.61 -23.17 -19.79
C LYS A 657 4.13 -23.10 -19.72
N THR A 658 4.73 -21.92 -19.59
CA THR A 658 6.18 -21.74 -19.63
C THR A 658 6.63 -20.71 -18.60
N PHE A 659 7.59 -21.10 -17.77
CA PHE A 659 8.24 -20.27 -16.77
C PHE A 659 9.72 -20.22 -17.10
N ARG A 660 10.29 -19.01 -17.15
CA ARG A 660 11.74 -18.88 -17.18
C ARG A 660 12.24 -19.01 -15.75
N ILE A 661 13.19 -19.91 -15.52
CA ILE A 661 13.85 -20.04 -14.22
C ILE A 661 15.20 -19.34 -14.35
N ASN A 662 15.52 -18.40 -13.44
CA ASN A 662 16.83 -17.74 -13.44
C ASN A 662 17.88 -18.63 -12.75
N VAL A 663 18.15 -19.78 -13.36
CA VAL A 663 19.22 -20.67 -12.92
C VAL A 663 20.54 -20.23 -13.52
N GLU A 664 21.45 -19.76 -12.67
CA GLU A 664 22.82 -19.48 -13.06
C GLU A 664 23.70 -20.73 -13.00
N PHE A 665 24.56 -20.86 -14.00
CA PHE A 665 25.63 -21.85 -14.06
C PHE A 665 26.95 -21.15 -14.35
N ASP A 666 28.04 -21.68 -13.79
CA ASP A 666 29.39 -21.32 -14.22
C ASP A 666 29.59 -21.61 -15.72
N THR A 667 30.49 -20.84 -16.36
CA THR A 667 30.87 -21.04 -17.76
C THR A 667 31.32 -22.48 -17.99
N ALA A 668 30.74 -23.13 -19.01
CA ALA A 668 31.00 -24.52 -19.39
C ALA A 668 30.76 -25.57 -18.28
N LYS A 669 29.96 -25.25 -17.24
CA LYS A 669 29.57 -26.21 -16.20
C LYS A 669 28.04 -26.36 -16.12
N ALA A 670 27.64 -27.49 -15.56
CA ALA A 670 26.26 -27.82 -15.20
C ALA A 670 26.01 -27.87 -13.69
N THR A 671 26.98 -27.43 -12.87
CA THR A 671 26.81 -27.35 -11.42
C THR A 671 25.92 -26.16 -11.05
N LEU A 672 24.84 -26.43 -10.32
CA LEU A 672 23.95 -25.40 -9.78
C LEU A 672 24.67 -24.58 -8.72
N ARG A 673 24.63 -23.25 -8.87
CA ARG A 673 25.14 -22.35 -7.85
C ARG A 673 24.21 -22.27 -6.63
N SER A 674 24.73 -21.84 -5.49
CA SER A 674 23.96 -21.65 -4.25
C SER A 674 22.81 -20.68 -4.42
N GLU A 675 23.02 -19.64 -5.23
CA GLU A 675 22.06 -18.55 -5.43
C GLU A 675 20.82 -19.03 -6.22
N SER A 676 20.99 -20.01 -7.11
CA SER A 676 19.90 -20.61 -7.91
C SER A 676 19.00 -21.56 -7.10
N LYS A 677 19.41 -21.95 -5.88
CA LYS A 677 18.67 -22.95 -5.08
C LYS A 677 17.38 -22.41 -4.50
N ALA A 678 17.36 -21.15 -4.07
CA ALA A 678 16.16 -20.55 -3.49
C ALA A 678 14.99 -20.51 -4.47
N GLU A 679 15.24 -20.11 -5.72
CA GLU A 679 14.22 -20.07 -6.78
C GLU A 679 13.76 -21.49 -7.18
N LEU A 680 14.68 -22.46 -7.17
CA LEU A 680 14.33 -23.86 -7.42
C LEU A 680 13.54 -24.50 -6.28
N ASP A 681 13.79 -24.10 -5.02
CA ASP A 681 13.03 -24.55 -3.86
C ASP A 681 11.58 -24.03 -3.93
N GLU A 682 11.40 -22.79 -4.36
CA GLU A 682 10.08 -22.18 -4.59
C GLU A 682 9.33 -22.85 -5.74
N LEU A 683 10.00 -23.09 -6.87
CA LEU A 683 9.41 -23.83 -7.99
C LEU A 683 9.02 -25.25 -7.57
N ALA A 684 9.89 -25.95 -6.84
CA ALA A 684 9.59 -27.29 -6.34
C ALA A 684 8.36 -27.29 -5.41
N ALA A 685 8.26 -26.30 -4.52
CA ALA A 685 7.10 -26.14 -3.65
C ALA A 685 5.82 -25.86 -4.45
N ALA A 686 5.88 -24.98 -5.46
CA ALA A 686 4.75 -24.65 -6.31
C ALA A 686 4.29 -25.83 -7.17
N LEU A 687 5.21 -26.63 -7.72
CA LEU A 687 4.88 -27.83 -8.51
C LEU A 687 4.23 -28.92 -7.66
N LYS A 688 4.72 -29.15 -6.44
CA LYS A 688 4.10 -30.09 -5.48
C LYS A 688 2.69 -29.66 -5.12
N GLU A 689 2.48 -28.37 -4.89
CA GLU A 689 1.18 -27.79 -4.57
C GLU A 689 0.23 -27.79 -5.77
N ALA A 690 0.75 -27.56 -6.98
CA ALA A 690 0.01 -27.65 -8.23
C ALA A 690 -0.30 -29.10 -8.62
N ARG A 691 0.46 -30.07 -8.10
CA ARG A 691 0.50 -31.47 -8.56
C ARG A 691 0.75 -31.57 -10.07
N LEU A 692 1.60 -30.70 -10.59
CA LEU A 692 1.93 -30.62 -12.01
C LEU A 692 3.37 -31.07 -12.28
N GLY A 693 3.55 -31.56 -13.50
CA GLY A 693 4.84 -31.92 -14.06
C GLY A 693 5.31 -30.89 -15.07
N GLY A 694 6.41 -31.19 -15.74
CA GLY A 694 6.87 -30.34 -16.83
C GLY A 694 8.22 -30.71 -17.42
N GLU A 695 8.56 -30.02 -18.50
CA GLU A 695 9.86 -30.13 -19.16
C GLU A 695 10.80 -29.03 -18.67
N VAL A 696 11.93 -29.43 -18.11
CA VAL A 696 13.10 -28.56 -17.91
C VAL A 696 13.85 -28.45 -19.24
N ALA A 697 13.78 -27.29 -19.87
CA ALA A 697 14.38 -26.99 -21.16
C ALA A 697 15.69 -26.20 -20.99
N GLY A 698 16.83 -26.80 -21.34
CA GLY A 698 18.14 -26.16 -21.29
C GLY A 698 18.53 -25.54 -22.63
N HIS A 699 19.09 -24.31 -22.60
CA HIS A 699 19.51 -23.57 -23.79
C HIS A 699 20.91 -22.95 -23.62
N THR A 700 21.64 -22.82 -24.73
CA THR A 700 22.91 -22.09 -24.82
C THR A 700 22.79 -20.96 -25.84
N ASP A 701 23.78 -20.07 -25.85
CA ASP A 701 24.03 -19.20 -27.00
C ASP A 701 24.70 -19.98 -28.16
N ASN A 702 25.01 -19.28 -29.26
CA ASN A 702 25.63 -19.85 -30.45
C ASN A 702 27.16 -19.89 -30.43
N THR A 703 27.80 -19.60 -29.29
CA THR A 703 29.26 -19.61 -29.15
C THR A 703 29.73 -21.04 -28.89
N GLY A 704 30.75 -21.48 -29.64
CA GLY A 704 31.33 -22.81 -29.48
C GLY A 704 30.74 -23.88 -30.41
N ASP A 705 31.09 -25.13 -30.16
CA ASP A 705 30.68 -26.26 -30.99
C ASP A 705 29.22 -26.67 -30.71
N ALA A 706 28.45 -26.93 -31.77
CA ALA A 706 27.02 -27.23 -31.66
C ALA A 706 26.73 -28.52 -30.89
N ALA A 707 27.56 -29.57 -31.06
CA ALA A 707 27.39 -30.82 -30.32
C ALA A 707 27.74 -30.63 -28.84
N ALA A 708 28.80 -29.89 -28.54
CA ALA A 708 29.16 -29.54 -27.16
C ALA A 708 28.09 -28.68 -26.47
N ASN A 709 27.48 -27.74 -27.19
CA ASN A 709 26.39 -26.90 -26.69
C ASN A 709 25.12 -27.71 -26.40
N LEU A 710 24.81 -28.69 -27.26
CA LEU A 710 23.69 -29.60 -27.03
C LEU A 710 23.94 -30.43 -25.75
N THR A 711 25.13 -31.02 -25.60
CA THR A 711 25.52 -31.77 -24.39
C THR A 711 25.44 -30.90 -23.14
N LEU A 712 26.03 -29.71 -23.14
CA LEU A 712 26.03 -28.81 -21.99
C LEU A 712 24.61 -28.38 -21.59
N SER A 713 23.76 -28.09 -22.58
CA SER A 713 22.36 -27.72 -22.31
C SER A 713 21.55 -28.88 -21.70
N GLN A 714 21.84 -30.12 -22.11
CA GLN A 714 21.23 -31.33 -21.55
C GLN A 714 21.67 -31.54 -20.11
N GLU A 715 22.98 -31.48 -19.84
CA GLU A 715 23.53 -31.64 -18.49
C GLU A 715 22.97 -30.60 -17.50
N ARG A 716 22.76 -29.36 -17.95
CA ARG A 716 22.13 -28.30 -17.14
C ARG A 716 20.66 -28.58 -16.84
N ALA A 717 19.91 -29.05 -17.84
CA ALA A 717 18.53 -29.46 -17.66
C ALA A 717 18.41 -30.65 -16.68
N ASP A 718 19.32 -31.62 -16.79
CA ASP A 718 19.38 -32.78 -15.89
C ASP A 718 19.74 -32.37 -14.46
N ALA A 719 20.66 -31.42 -14.27
CA ALA A 719 21.02 -30.90 -12.96
C ALA A 719 19.83 -30.22 -12.25
N VAL A 720 19.06 -29.42 -12.98
CA VAL A 720 17.85 -28.77 -12.45
C VAL A 720 16.77 -29.82 -12.13
N LYS A 721 16.53 -30.78 -13.03
CA LYS A 721 15.58 -31.89 -12.76
C LYS A 721 15.98 -32.68 -11.51
N ALA A 722 17.26 -33.05 -11.38
CA ALA A 722 17.77 -33.79 -10.24
C ALA A 722 17.56 -33.02 -8.93
N TYR A 723 17.75 -31.70 -8.94
CA TYR A 723 17.50 -30.85 -7.79
C TYR A 723 16.00 -30.78 -7.43
N LEU A 724 15.10 -30.59 -8.40
CA LEU A 724 13.65 -30.58 -8.16
C LEU A 724 13.17 -31.92 -7.57
N VAL A 725 13.71 -33.05 -8.05
CA VAL A 725 13.44 -34.38 -7.48
C VAL A 725 13.96 -34.49 -6.05
N GLN A 726 15.16 -33.98 -5.77
CA GLN A 726 15.70 -33.92 -4.42
C GLN A 726 14.80 -33.12 -3.46
N GLN A 727 14.15 -32.06 -3.96
CA GLN A 727 13.17 -31.27 -3.21
C GLN A 727 11.77 -31.92 -3.13
N GLY A 728 11.61 -33.14 -3.66
CA GLY A 728 10.41 -33.97 -3.52
C GLY A 728 9.37 -33.81 -4.64
N VAL A 729 9.72 -33.21 -5.79
CA VAL A 729 8.87 -33.27 -6.99
C VAL A 729 8.96 -34.67 -7.58
N ASP A 730 7.84 -35.26 -8.01
CA ASP A 730 7.83 -36.60 -8.58
C ASP A 730 8.66 -36.67 -9.86
N ALA A 731 9.68 -37.54 -9.88
CA ALA A 731 10.56 -37.73 -11.03
C ALA A 731 9.81 -38.20 -12.28
N ALA A 732 8.67 -38.89 -12.13
CA ALA A 732 7.84 -39.37 -13.22
C ALA A 732 7.08 -38.25 -13.95
N THR A 733 6.86 -37.10 -13.30
CA THR A 733 6.17 -35.95 -13.90
C THR A 733 7.14 -34.96 -14.55
N LEU A 734 8.45 -35.17 -14.42
CA LEU A 734 9.48 -34.28 -14.94
C LEU A 734 10.23 -34.88 -16.13
N THR A 735 10.42 -34.07 -17.17
CA THR A 735 11.33 -34.35 -18.30
C THR A 735 12.44 -33.30 -18.35
N ALA A 736 13.62 -33.66 -18.84
CA ALA A 736 14.74 -32.75 -19.01
C ALA A 736 15.27 -32.85 -20.44
N LYS A 737 15.42 -31.72 -21.11
CA LYS A 737 15.81 -31.68 -22.52
C LYS A 737 16.72 -30.50 -22.82
N GLY A 738 17.90 -30.79 -23.35
CA GLY A 738 18.81 -29.81 -23.93
C GLY A 738 18.41 -29.48 -25.36
N TYR A 739 18.43 -28.18 -25.69
CA TYR A 739 18.16 -27.65 -27.04
C TYR A 739 19.38 -26.97 -27.67
N GLY A 740 20.52 -26.93 -26.97
CA GLY A 740 21.71 -26.19 -27.41
C GLY A 740 21.35 -24.75 -27.82
N SER A 741 21.86 -24.32 -28.97
CA SER A 741 21.63 -22.99 -29.52
C SER A 741 20.47 -22.91 -30.51
N GLU A 742 19.69 -23.99 -30.69
CA GLU A 742 18.71 -24.13 -31.78
C GLU A 742 17.42 -23.32 -31.57
N LYS A 743 17.18 -22.86 -30.34
CA LYS A 743 15.99 -22.07 -29.96
C LYS A 743 16.38 -20.74 -29.30
N PRO A 744 16.95 -19.79 -30.06
CA PRO A 744 17.29 -18.47 -29.53
C PRO A 744 16.03 -17.64 -29.29
N VAL A 745 16.05 -16.86 -28.21
CA VAL A 745 14.99 -15.90 -27.83
C VAL A 745 15.45 -14.44 -27.96
N ALA A 746 16.72 -14.25 -28.31
CA ALA A 746 17.34 -12.95 -28.54
C ALA A 746 18.45 -13.05 -29.60
N ASP A 747 18.87 -11.91 -30.13
CA ASP A 747 19.90 -11.85 -31.17
C ASP A 747 21.28 -12.31 -30.66
N ASN A 748 21.76 -13.43 -31.20
CA ASN A 748 23.06 -14.01 -30.88
C ASN A 748 24.26 -13.18 -31.38
N SER A 749 24.05 -12.12 -32.17
CA SER A 749 25.11 -11.22 -32.61
C SER A 749 25.58 -10.24 -31.52
N THR A 750 24.80 -10.10 -30.44
CA THR A 750 25.07 -9.16 -29.34
C THR A 750 25.44 -9.90 -28.04
N PRO A 751 26.37 -9.36 -27.22
CA PRO A 751 26.68 -9.93 -25.90
C PRO A 751 25.43 -10.08 -25.01
N GLU A 752 24.51 -9.11 -25.06
CA GLU A 752 23.27 -9.09 -24.30
C GLU A 752 22.31 -10.19 -24.76
N GLY A 753 22.18 -10.39 -26.08
CA GLY A 753 21.34 -11.46 -26.63
C GLY A 753 21.93 -12.85 -26.39
N GLN A 754 23.25 -13.02 -26.43
CA GLN A 754 23.93 -14.26 -26.04
C GLN A 754 23.66 -14.60 -24.57
N GLN A 755 23.78 -13.64 -23.65
CA GLN A 755 23.43 -13.84 -22.24
C GLN A 755 21.98 -14.27 -22.07
N ARG A 756 21.05 -13.68 -22.84
CA ARG A 756 19.63 -14.06 -22.79
C ARG A 756 19.36 -15.46 -23.33
N ASN A 757 20.17 -15.96 -24.26
CA ASN A 757 20.02 -17.29 -24.84
C ASN A 757 20.60 -18.39 -23.95
N ARG A 758 21.57 -18.07 -23.06
CA ARG A 758 22.03 -18.95 -21.98
C ARG A 758 20.99 -19.02 -20.85
N ARG A 759 20.04 -19.96 -20.94
CA ARG A 759 18.91 -20.02 -19.99
C ARG A 759 18.42 -21.45 -19.75
N VAL A 760 17.65 -21.61 -18.67
CA VAL A 760 16.82 -22.78 -18.43
C VAL A 760 15.38 -22.33 -18.28
N GLU A 761 14.46 -23.06 -18.90
CA GLU A 761 13.02 -22.81 -18.84
C GLU A 761 12.33 -24.05 -18.25
N PHE A 762 11.20 -23.84 -17.60
CA PHE A 762 10.30 -24.90 -17.16
C PHE A 762 8.99 -24.79 -17.90
N ASN A 763 8.64 -25.81 -18.66
CA ASN A 763 7.39 -25.89 -19.38
C ASN A 763 6.42 -26.80 -18.63
N ALA A 764 5.46 -26.23 -17.92
CA ALA A 764 4.47 -26.99 -17.15
C ALA A 764 3.54 -27.81 -18.07
N GLN A 765 3.24 -29.04 -17.67
CA GLN A 765 2.43 -30.01 -18.42
C GLN A 765 1.33 -30.64 -17.57
#